data_AF-A0A6P4Z945-F1
#
_entry.id   AF-A0A6P4Z945-F1
#
_cell.length_a   1.000
_cell.length_b   1.000
_cell.length_c   1.000
_cell.angle_alpha   90.00
_cell.angle_beta   90.00
_cell.angle_gamma   90.00
#
_symmetry.space_group_name_H-M   'P 1'
#
loop_
_entity.id
_entity.type
_entity.pdbx_description
1 polymer ?
#
loop_
_entity_poly.entity_id
_entity_poly.type
_entity_poly.pdbx_seq_one_letter_code
_entity_poly.pdbx_strand_id
1 'polypeptide(L)'
;MALISRLMQQNCVRNIMLTTTSPSAWRPLSRGRSSVVSPLMRSLLVLKNSQESLQRFREARADAYVLDLEDGVPKDKKESTVRLYAEALKSRMFRGQTVYVRFSNITDDVTRREADALCHLDLTGFIAPKVASSDDIRKIDKVLSEVEKKKNLLLGHCKIMAIVETLEALWHTPDIAKASSRMTALINGRADIAACFQRPPLTSPIGNAFQLQILHAAKTAGIAAIDAVSYVDNFPRLESDVTSGKTLGYDGMIIVHPLLVPFVNQLYTPTRQEIEWAEQVTAGVRVYQRTPQEYREFIGPPHLFSATHILETHRKIQELKSSVRINDRPQGKSNENSGTIIPLIRKGGLTGHSIKGGEWTTGIVPVTLDSSWRVAWDSSFFNARGVNSSDLTAKKMDLPGIQPPFHLLATLALSLAVAKSSEVARFHLGTFNAVQLRPITEGETVRAYFCIDSVEDAGRSGKYSVVTSSHILVNQRDEVVFRATKQTMYPKLAAAKLQLPKKRKSEIPTVSELRRRVVQNATFCGNTSSPTLVPNQLYIHRMVKVFSPTEAKGLATLIRATNQHHHNVKKFNTEDLLTAGPLVEAATVHNVTDDFGDILYQEVVESSNVNRTNEEDMIGSVSYIHSIQQLAENPNLEEVTVRTLGIKNLDVEELLEREVPVRLFSGTSMKTSDYEEICREDFPLLYRRIVTQVLWKFLRIRPISSSDEVPAEIQPKFS
;
A
#
# COMPACT_ATOMS: atom_id res chain seq x y z
N MET A 1 -49.68 27.28 -16.53
CA MET A 1 -49.52 26.54 -15.25
C MET A 1 -50.81 25.89 -14.73
N ALA A 2 -51.94 26.59 -14.66
CA ALA A 2 -53.22 26.00 -14.21
C ALA A 2 -53.78 24.88 -15.12
N LEU A 3 -53.50 24.93 -16.43
CA LEU A 3 -53.93 23.90 -17.40
C LEU A 3 -53.17 22.57 -17.24
N ILE A 4 -51.88 22.64 -16.86
CA ILE A 4 -51.01 21.48 -16.65
C ILE A 4 -51.38 20.75 -15.35
N SER A 5 -51.78 21.51 -14.32
CA SER A 5 -52.24 20.94 -13.04
C SER A 5 -53.58 20.20 -13.18
N ARG A 6 -54.48 20.68 -14.05
CA ARG A 6 -55.76 19.99 -14.36
C ARG A 6 -55.59 18.70 -15.15
N LEU A 7 -54.60 18.61 -16.04
CA LEU A 7 -54.34 17.39 -16.82
C LEU A 7 -53.72 16.27 -15.97
N MET A 8 -53.02 16.60 -14.88
CA MET A 8 -52.43 15.59 -13.98
C MET A 8 -53.40 15.01 -12.94
N GLN A 9 -54.59 15.59 -12.76
CA GLN A 9 -55.61 15.08 -11.81
C GLN A 9 -56.61 14.10 -12.44
N GLN A 10 -56.60 13.91 -13.76
CA GLN A 10 -57.41 12.87 -14.39
C GLN A 10 -56.69 11.52 -14.29
N ASN A 11 -57.33 10.57 -13.60
CA ASN A 11 -56.90 9.19 -13.34
C ASN A 11 -56.76 8.30 -14.61
N CYS A 12 -56.28 8.84 -15.75
CA CYS A 12 -56.18 8.11 -17.02
C CYS A 12 -54.75 7.74 -17.44
N VAL A 13 -53.71 8.10 -16.69
CA VAL A 13 -52.31 7.76 -17.08
C VAL A 13 -51.75 6.54 -16.31
N ARG A 14 -52.49 5.99 -15.34
CA ARG A 14 -51.99 4.85 -14.53
C ARG A 14 -52.10 3.47 -15.22
N ASN A 15 -52.79 3.38 -16.36
CA ASN A 15 -53.04 2.11 -17.07
C ASN A 15 -52.49 2.04 -18.51
N ILE A 16 -51.63 2.98 -18.96
CA ILE A 16 -51.07 2.98 -20.33
C ILE A 16 -49.58 2.59 -20.38
N MET A 17 -48.95 2.21 -19.25
CA MET A 17 -47.54 1.74 -19.24
C MET A 17 -47.34 0.30 -18.72
N LEU A 18 -48.38 -0.52 -18.63
CA LEU A 18 -48.25 -1.88 -18.08
C LEU A 18 -48.73 -3.03 -18.98
N THR A 19 -49.09 -2.79 -20.23
CA THR A 19 -49.45 -3.90 -21.14
C THR A 19 -49.03 -3.62 -22.57
N THR A 20 -48.31 -4.58 -23.14
CA THR A 20 -47.78 -4.66 -24.53
C THR A 20 -46.54 -3.77 -24.73
N THR A 21 -45.33 -4.27 -24.98
CA THR A 21 -44.89 -5.36 -25.86
C THR A 21 -43.58 -5.98 -25.36
N SER A 22 -43.44 -7.30 -25.49
CA SER A 22 -42.21 -8.10 -25.63
C SER A 22 -40.85 -7.37 -25.49
N PRO A 23 -39.92 -7.83 -24.63
CA PRO A 23 -38.58 -7.25 -24.44
C PRO A 23 -37.64 -7.51 -25.65
N SER A 24 -38.02 -7.05 -26.84
CA SER A 24 -37.37 -7.42 -28.12
C SER A 24 -36.63 -6.30 -28.85
N ALA A 25 -36.48 -5.11 -28.24
CA ALA A 25 -35.89 -3.94 -28.92
C ALA A 25 -34.44 -3.58 -28.52
N TRP A 26 -33.86 -4.21 -27.49
CA TRP A 26 -32.40 -4.26 -27.35
C TRP A 26 -31.94 -5.64 -27.79
N ARG A 27 -31.50 -5.77 -29.04
CA ARG A 27 -30.92 -7.01 -29.56
C ARG A 27 -29.43 -6.99 -29.25
N PRO A 28 -28.90 -7.89 -28.39
CA PRO A 28 -27.49 -8.19 -28.45
C PRO A 28 -27.21 -8.69 -29.88
N LEU A 29 -26.23 -8.09 -30.55
CA LEU A 29 -25.70 -8.61 -31.81
C LEU A 29 -25.05 -9.98 -31.54
N SER A 30 -25.87 -11.05 -31.54
CA SER A 30 -25.51 -12.44 -31.83
C SER A 30 -26.68 -13.39 -31.53
N ARG A 31 -27.77 -13.29 -32.33
CA ARG A 31 -28.66 -14.45 -32.49
C ARG A 31 -27.87 -15.52 -33.22
N GLY A 32 -27.34 -16.52 -32.51
CA GLY A 32 -26.78 -17.70 -33.17
C GLY A 32 -25.82 -18.55 -32.34
N ARG A 33 -25.19 -18.02 -31.28
CA ARG A 33 -24.44 -18.86 -30.35
C ARG A 33 -25.30 -19.11 -29.13
N SER A 34 -25.59 -20.38 -28.85
CA SER A 34 -26.03 -20.76 -27.52
C SER A 34 -25.05 -20.15 -26.52
N SER A 35 -25.54 -19.74 -25.35
CA SER A 35 -24.74 -19.26 -24.24
C SER A 35 -23.80 -20.38 -23.77
N VAL A 36 -22.75 -20.65 -24.55
CA VAL A 36 -21.59 -21.40 -24.11
C VAL A 36 -20.95 -20.47 -23.09
N VAL A 37 -21.27 -20.72 -21.83
CA VAL A 37 -20.72 -20.04 -20.66
C VAL A 37 -19.22 -19.96 -20.87
N SER A 38 -18.72 -18.80 -21.28
CA SER A 38 -17.29 -18.65 -21.52
C SER A 38 -16.57 -18.86 -20.20
N PRO A 39 -15.46 -19.62 -20.18
CA PRO A 39 -14.72 -19.86 -18.95
C PRO A 39 -14.26 -18.53 -18.36
N LEU A 40 -14.06 -18.51 -17.04
CA LEU A 40 -13.42 -17.39 -16.38
C LEU A 40 -12.00 -17.25 -16.94
N MET A 41 -11.58 -16.03 -17.30
CA MET A 41 -10.34 -15.79 -18.05
C MET A 41 -9.56 -14.58 -17.54
N ARG A 42 -9.61 -14.27 -16.23
CA ARG A 42 -8.91 -13.09 -15.67
C ARG A 42 -7.39 -13.20 -15.89
N SER A 43 -6.85 -14.40 -15.72
CA SER A 43 -5.44 -14.71 -15.98
C SER A 43 -5.30 -15.92 -16.90
N LEU A 44 -4.50 -15.75 -17.96
CA LEU A 44 -4.01 -16.83 -18.83
C LEU A 44 -2.51 -16.96 -18.61
N LEU A 45 -2.07 -17.97 -17.86
CA LEU A 45 -0.65 -18.16 -17.54
C LEU A 45 0.04 -18.99 -18.62
N VAL A 46 1.03 -18.42 -19.30
CA VAL A 46 1.97 -19.16 -20.15
C VAL A 46 2.89 -19.99 -19.27
N LEU A 47 2.84 -21.31 -19.42
CA LEU A 47 3.69 -22.24 -18.69
C LEU A 47 5.06 -22.34 -19.34
N LYS A 48 6.09 -22.56 -18.53
CA LYS A 48 7.42 -22.89 -19.06
C LYS A 48 7.37 -24.30 -19.65
N ASN A 49 8.13 -24.49 -20.72
CA ASN A 49 8.20 -25.74 -21.48
C ASN A 49 9.06 -26.80 -20.75
N SER A 50 8.76 -27.09 -19.48
CA SER A 50 9.48 -28.05 -18.65
C SER A 50 8.53 -28.94 -17.85
N GLN A 51 8.95 -30.18 -17.59
CA GLN A 51 8.15 -31.15 -16.84
C GLN A 51 7.85 -30.66 -15.41
N GLU A 52 8.81 -30.00 -14.76
CA GLU A 52 8.61 -29.38 -13.45
C GLU A 52 7.49 -28.31 -13.49
N SER A 53 7.50 -27.44 -14.50
CA SER A 53 6.47 -26.41 -14.64
C SER A 53 5.09 -27.02 -14.88
N LEU A 54 5.02 -28.11 -15.65
CA LEU A 54 3.76 -28.82 -15.88
C LEU A 54 3.26 -29.54 -14.62
N GLN A 55 4.12 -30.09 -13.78
CA GLN A 55 3.70 -30.74 -12.53
C GLN A 55 3.18 -29.74 -11.51
N ARG A 56 3.74 -28.52 -11.50
CA ARG A 56 3.45 -27.49 -10.50
C ARG A 56 2.43 -26.45 -10.94
N PHE A 57 1.88 -26.56 -12.15
CA PHE A 57 1.02 -25.52 -12.74
C PHE A 57 -0.19 -25.15 -11.86
N ARG A 58 -0.77 -26.12 -11.13
CA ARG A 58 -1.91 -25.89 -10.23
C ARG A 58 -1.58 -24.97 -9.05
N GLU A 59 -0.31 -24.92 -8.62
CA GLU A 59 0.14 -24.03 -7.54
C GLU A 59 -0.08 -22.55 -7.92
N ALA A 60 0.00 -22.22 -9.20
CA ALA A 60 -0.16 -20.85 -9.69
C ALA A 60 -1.60 -20.33 -9.61
N ARG A 61 -2.60 -21.23 -9.60
CA ARG A 61 -4.05 -20.90 -9.56
C ARG A 61 -4.49 -19.88 -10.62
N ALA A 62 -3.99 -20.03 -11.84
CA ALA A 62 -4.45 -19.24 -12.97
C ALA A 62 -5.86 -19.70 -13.40
N ASP A 63 -6.65 -18.79 -13.97
CA ASP A 63 -7.99 -19.18 -14.47
C ASP A 63 -7.88 -20.04 -15.74
N ALA A 64 -6.83 -19.81 -16.53
CA ALA A 64 -6.46 -20.62 -17.68
C ALA A 64 -4.94 -20.74 -17.84
N TYR A 65 -4.51 -21.83 -18.47
CA TYR A 65 -3.10 -22.13 -18.72
C TYR A 65 -2.82 -22.23 -20.21
N VAL A 66 -1.67 -21.73 -20.63
CA VAL A 66 -1.21 -21.74 -22.02
C VAL A 66 0.06 -22.58 -22.11
N LEU A 67 -0.02 -23.63 -22.92
CA LEU A 67 1.11 -24.46 -23.34
C LEU A 67 1.69 -23.88 -24.62
N ASP A 68 2.90 -23.33 -24.55
CA ASP A 68 3.48 -22.59 -25.66
C ASP A 68 4.32 -23.46 -26.59
N LEU A 69 4.14 -23.33 -27.91
CA LEU A 69 4.98 -23.93 -28.95
C LEU A 69 5.62 -22.89 -29.88
N GLU A 70 5.39 -21.61 -29.64
CA GLU A 70 5.85 -20.53 -30.48
C GLU A 70 7.14 -19.88 -29.94
N ASP A 71 7.09 -18.64 -29.47
CA ASP A 71 8.26 -17.84 -29.13
C ASP A 71 9.00 -18.38 -27.89
N GLY A 72 8.29 -19.04 -26.99
CA GLY A 72 8.88 -19.68 -25.81
C GLY A 72 9.66 -20.96 -26.11
N VAL A 73 9.60 -21.49 -27.34
CA VAL A 73 10.23 -22.77 -27.71
C VAL A 73 11.27 -22.58 -28.84
N PRO A 74 12.55 -22.84 -28.56
CA PRO A 74 13.58 -22.94 -29.60
C PRO A 74 13.20 -23.94 -30.71
N LYS A 75 13.54 -23.63 -31.98
CA LYS A 75 13.14 -24.43 -33.14
C LYS A 75 13.47 -25.92 -33.02
N ASP A 76 14.65 -26.24 -32.50
CA ASP A 76 15.17 -27.59 -32.26
C ASP A 76 14.42 -28.36 -31.16
N LYS A 77 13.70 -27.65 -30.27
CA LYS A 77 12.93 -28.23 -29.16
C LYS A 77 11.43 -28.34 -29.42
N LYS A 78 10.93 -27.88 -30.58
CA LYS A 78 9.48 -27.90 -30.87
C LYS A 78 8.91 -29.30 -30.85
N GLU A 79 9.58 -30.26 -31.48
CA GLU A 79 9.08 -31.63 -31.56
C GLU A 79 9.08 -32.35 -30.21
N SER A 80 10.13 -32.18 -29.41
CA SER A 80 10.20 -32.75 -28.05
C SER A 80 9.16 -32.10 -27.12
N THR A 81 8.91 -30.80 -27.26
CA THR A 81 7.87 -30.08 -26.49
C THR A 81 6.46 -30.56 -26.85
N VAL A 82 6.18 -30.81 -28.14
CA VAL A 82 4.90 -31.42 -28.57
C VAL A 82 4.71 -32.79 -27.92
N ARG A 83 5.74 -33.64 -27.85
CA ARG A 83 5.66 -34.95 -27.19
C ARG A 83 5.38 -34.82 -25.70
N LEU A 84 6.07 -33.90 -25.01
CA LEU A 84 5.85 -33.60 -23.60
C LEU A 84 4.40 -33.19 -23.32
N TYR A 85 3.83 -32.30 -24.12
CA TYR A 85 2.45 -31.84 -23.97
C TYR A 85 1.43 -32.94 -24.29
N ALA A 86 1.70 -33.74 -25.33
CA ALA A 86 0.85 -34.87 -25.66
C ALA A 86 0.81 -35.89 -24.51
N GLU A 87 1.94 -36.16 -23.85
CA GLU A 87 2.01 -37.04 -22.69
C GLU A 87 1.28 -36.46 -21.46
N ALA A 88 1.45 -35.16 -21.19
CA ALA A 88 0.73 -34.48 -20.11
C ALA A 88 -0.80 -34.49 -20.31
N LEU A 89 -1.26 -34.32 -21.56
CA LEU A 89 -2.68 -34.41 -21.91
C LEU A 89 -3.20 -35.85 -21.78
N LYS A 90 -2.48 -36.84 -22.32
CA LYS A 90 -2.83 -38.27 -22.22
C LYS A 90 -2.90 -38.76 -20.77
N SER A 91 -2.00 -38.27 -19.91
CA SER A 91 -2.01 -38.57 -18.48
C SER A 91 -3.10 -37.83 -17.69
N ARG A 92 -4.00 -37.10 -18.37
CA ARG A 92 -5.14 -36.38 -17.77
C ARG A 92 -4.71 -35.33 -16.74
N MET A 93 -3.49 -34.81 -16.85
CA MET A 93 -2.91 -33.85 -15.90
C MET A 93 -3.78 -32.58 -15.75
N PHE A 94 -4.37 -32.16 -16.86
CA PHE A 94 -5.16 -30.93 -16.98
C PHE A 94 -6.67 -31.12 -16.75
N ARG A 95 -7.10 -32.29 -16.26
CA ARG A 95 -8.52 -32.55 -16.02
C ARG A 95 -9.16 -31.47 -15.15
N GLY A 96 -10.25 -30.90 -15.65
CA GLY A 96 -11.03 -29.86 -15.00
C GLY A 96 -10.37 -28.48 -14.97
N GLN A 97 -9.35 -28.25 -15.81
CA GLN A 97 -8.68 -26.96 -15.96
C GLN A 97 -8.95 -26.39 -17.35
N THR A 98 -8.91 -25.07 -17.48
CA THR A 98 -8.96 -24.40 -18.78
C THR A 98 -7.56 -24.36 -19.37
N VAL A 99 -7.30 -25.08 -20.46
CA VAL A 99 -5.97 -25.21 -21.06
C VAL A 99 -6.01 -24.97 -22.55
N TYR A 100 -5.14 -24.08 -23.02
CA TYR A 100 -4.92 -23.79 -24.42
C TYR A 100 -3.50 -24.15 -24.84
N VAL A 101 -3.33 -24.57 -26.08
CA VAL A 101 -2.00 -24.71 -26.71
C VAL A 101 -1.83 -23.59 -27.72
N ARG A 102 -0.75 -22.81 -27.63
CA ARG A 102 -0.37 -21.87 -28.71
C ARG A 102 0.37 -22.64 -29.79
N PHE A 103 -0.16 -22.61 -31.02
CA PHE A 103 0.47 -23.27 -32.16
C PHE A 103 1.87 -22.71 -32.41
N SER A 104 2.76 -23.54 -32.95
CA SER A 104 4.12 -23.10 -33.26
C SER A 104 4.21 -22.21 -34.51
N ASN A 105 3.25 -22.37 -35.43
CA ASN A 105 2.83 -21.49 -36.50
C ASN A 105 1.47 -22.00 -37.05
N ILE A 106 0.86 -21.27 -37.98
CA ILE A 106 -0.48 -21.59 -38.52
C ILE A 106 -0.46 -22.12 -39.97
N THR A 107 0.64 -22.71 -40.45
CA THR A 107 0.61 -23.38 -41.76
C THR A 107 -0.21 -24.67 -41.69
N ASP A 108 -0.78 -25.11 -42.82
CA ASP A 108 -1.69 -26.26 -42.86
C ASP A 108 -1.03 -27.54 -42.28
N ASP A 109 0.22 -27.81 -42.65
CA ASP A 109 0.97 -28.99 -42.19
C ASP A 109 1.27 -28.95 -40.69
N VAL A 110 1.67 -27.79 -40.18
CA VAL A 110 2.02 -27.63 -38.76
C VAL A 110 0.76 -27.68 -37.90
N THR A 111 -0.28 -26.95 -38.30
CA THR A 111 -1.58 -26.97 -37.63
C THR A 111 -2.12 -28.39 -37.56
N ARG A 112 -2.09 -29.13 -38.67
CA ARG A 112 -2.56 -30.52 -38.72
C ARG A 112 -1.74 -31.44 -37.82
N ARG A 113 -0.41 -31.37 -37.89
CA ARG A 113 0.49 -32.21 -37.09
C ARG A 113 0.33 -31.94 -35.58
N GLU A 114 0.30 -30.68 -35.19
CA GLU A 114 0.16 -30.29 -33.77
C GLU A 114 -1.24 -30.55 -33.24
N ALA A 115 -2.28 -30.29 -34.03
CA ALA A 115 -3.65 -30.65 -33.67
C ALA A 115 -3.81 -32.18 -33.52
N ASP A 116 -3.29 -32.98 -34.45
CA ASP A 116 -3.37 -34.45 -34.36
C ASP A 116 -2.62 -34.99 -33.15
N ALA A 117 -1.49 -34.38 -32.77
CA ALA A 117 -0.76 -34.77 -31.57
C ALA A 117 -1.50 -34.37 -30.27
N LEU A 118 -2.03 -33.15 -30.20
CA LEU A 118 -2.42 -32.50 -28.94
C LEU A 118 -3.93 -32.43 -28.70
N CYS A 119 -4.79 -32.58 -29.71
CA CYS A 119 -6.24 -32.63 -29.48
C CYS A 119 -6.57 -33.75 -28.50
N HIS A 120 -7.24 -33.39 -27.41
CA HIS A 120 -7.54 -34.26 -26.29
C HIS A 120 -8.76 -33.75 -25.52
N LEU A 121 -9.46 -34.63 -24.79
CA LEU A 121 -10.68 -34.26 -24.05
C LEU A 121 -10.42 -33.18 -22.98
N ASP A 122 -9.23 -33.18 -22.39
CA ASP A 122 -8.83 -32.22 -21.34
C ASP A 122 -8.24 -30.92 -21.92
N LEU A 123 -8.12 -30.80 -23.24
CA LEU A 123 -7.70 -29.56 -23.90
C LEU A 123 -8.92 -28.69 -24.21
N THR A 124 -8.90 -27.42 -23.81
CA THR A 124 -9.97 -26.45 -24.11
C THR A 124 -9.88 -25.95 -25.55
N GLY A 125 -8.68 -25.73 -26.07
CA GLY A 125 -8.51 -25.25 -27.44
C GLY A 125 -7.09 -24.86 -27.80
N PHE A 126 -6.98 -24.09 -28.88
CA PHE A 126 -5.72 -23.60 -29.41
C PHE A 126 -5.70 -22.07 -29.51
N ILE A 127 -4.51 -21.50 -29.39
CA ILE A 127 -4.22 -20.10 -29.68
C ILE A 127 -3.48 -20.06 -31.03
N ALA A 128 -4.03 -19.32 -31.98
CA ALA A 128 -3.46 -19.06 -33.30
C ALA A 128 -2.63 -17.77 -33.26
N PRO A 129 -1.28 -17.86 -33.30
CA PRO A 129 -0.44 -16.68 -33.46
C PRO A 129 -0.42 -16.19 -34.91
N LYS A 130 0.06 -14.96 -35.13
CA LYS A 130 0.31 -14.36 -36.47
C LYS A 130 -0.82 -14.55 -37.47
N VAL A 131 -2.06 -14.50 -37.01
CA VAL A 131 -3.23 -14.52 -37.90
C VAL A 131 -3.13 -13.32 -38.84
N ALA A 132 -3.50 -13.49 -40.09
CA ALA A 132 -3.58 -12.41 -41.07
C ALA A 132 -5.04 -12.15 -41.48
N SER A 133 -5.85 -13.22 -41.59
CA SER A 133 -7.21 -13.12 -42.13
C SER A 133 -8.19 -14.10 -41.49
N SER A 134 -9.48 -13.94 -41.80
CA SER A 134 -10.51 -14.92 -41.42
C SER A 134 -10.30 -16.30 -42.05
N ASP A 135 -9.59 -16.39 -43.18
CA ASP A 135 -9.35 -17.67 -43.86
C ASP A 135 -8.39 -18.56 -43.07
N ASP A 136 -7.43 -17.98 -42.36
CA ASP A 136 -6.54 -18.71 -41.46
C ASP A 136 -7.35 -19.43 -40.37
N ILE A 137 -8.31 -18.73 -39.77
CA ILE A 137 -9.21 -19.31 -38.76
C ILE A 137 -10.10 -20.40 -39.36
N ARG A 138 -10.64 -20.20 -40.57
CA ARG A 138 -11.45 -21.21 -41.26
C ARG A 138 -10.66 -22.48 -41.59
N LYS A 139 -9.38 -22.35 -41.97
CA LYS A 139 -8.48 -23.48 -42.20
C LYS A 139 -8.22 -24.25 -40.91
N ILE A 140 -7.90 -23.55 -39.82
CA ILE A 140 -7.70 -24.16 -38.50
C ILE A 140 -8.98 -24.89 -38.06
N ASP A 141 -10.16 -24.28 -38.20
CA ASP A 141 -11.45 -24.91 -37.88
C ASP A 141 -11.66 -26.22 -38.66
N LYS A 142 -11.39 -26.22 -39.97
CA LYS A 142 -11.47 -27.44 -40.80
C LYS A 142 -10.54 -28.53 -40.29
N VAL A 143 -9.28 -28.21 -40.02
CA VAL A 143 -8.28 -29.14 -39.49
C VAL A 143 -8.72 -29.71 -38.13
N LEU A 144 -9.16 -28.85 -37.20
CA LEU A 144 -9.65 -29.28 -35.89
C LEU A 144 -10.88 -30.20 -36.01
N SER A 145 -11.80 -29.88 -36.92
CA SER A 145 -12.99 -30.70 -37.16
C SER A 145 -12.65 -32.09 -37.71
N GLU A 146 -11.63 -32.20 -38.56
CA GLU A 146 -11.12 -33.49 -39.06
C GLU A 146 -10.46 -34.30 -37.93
N VAL A 147 -9.62 -33.66 -37.11
CA VAL A 147 -8.92 -34.31 -35.99
C VAL A 147 -9.90 -34.75 -34.90
N GLU A 148 -10.90 -33.92 -34.56
CA GLU A 148 -11.93 -34.27 -33.58
C GLU A 148 -12.72 -35.51 -34.01
N LYS A 149 -13.12 -35.59 -35.30
CA LYS A 149 -13.74 -36.79 -35.86
C LYS A 149 -12.84 -38.00 -35.72
N LYS A 150 -11.57 -37.88 -36.13
CA LYS A 150 -10.57 -38.96 -36.03
C LYS A 150 -10.38 -39.45 -34.60
N LYS A 151 -10.48 -38.56 -33.61
CA LYS A 151 -10.30 -38.85 -32.18
C LYS A 151 -11.60 -39.12 -31.42
N ASN A 152 -12.75 -39.21 -32.09
CA ASN A 152 -14.07 -39.37 -31.48
C ASN A 152 -14.37 -38.31 -30.40
N LEU A 153 -13.93 -37.07 -30.61
CA LEU A 153 -14.30 -35.92 -29.80
C LEU A 153 -15.56 -35.26 -30.39
N LEU A 154 -16.29 -34.52 -29.55
CA LEU A 154 -17.43 -33.73 -30.04
C LEU A 154 -16.93 -32.69 -31.05
N LEU A 155 -17.65 -32.56 -32.17
CA LEU A 155 -17.38 -31.50 -33.13
C LEU A 155 -17.57 -30.14 -32.47
N GLY A 156 -16.54 -29.30 -32.57
CA GLY A 156 -16.53 -28.00 -31.90
C GLY A 156 -15.90 -28.03 -30.50
N HIS A 157 -15.31 -29.16 -30.06
CA HIS A 157 -14.68 -29.32 -28.75
C HIS A 157 -13.54 -28.33 -28.54
N CYS A 158 -12.49 -28.41 -29.37
CA CYS A 158 -11.34 -27.53 -29.34
C CYS A 158 -11.73 -26.12 -29.82
N LYS A 159 -11.63 -25.15 -28.92
CA LYS A 159 -11.89 -23.72 -29.20
C LYS A 159 -10.69 -23.04 -29.85
N ILE A 160 -10.90 -21.85 -30.39
CA ILE A 160 -9.86 -21.03 -31.03
C ILE A 160 -9.79 -19.66 -30.35
N MET A 161 -8.59 -19.26 -29.97
CA MET A 161 -8.24 -17.87 -29.69
C MET A 161 -7.30 -17.38 -30.78
N ALA A 162 -7.43 -16.14 -31.21
CA ALA A 162 -6.53 -15.55 -32.20
C ALA A 162 -5.73 -14.41 -31.58
N ILE A 163 -4.42 -14.39 -31.80
CA ILE A 163 -3.59 -13.25 -31.44
C ILE A 163 -3.58 -12.28 -32.62
N VAL A 164 -4.04 -11.05 -32.38
CA VAL A 164 -3.93 -9.95 -33.33
C VAL A 164 -2.60 -9.27 -33.06
N GLU A 165 -1.62 -9.56 -33.89
CA GLU A 165 -0.22 -9.16 -33.66
C GLU A 165 0.50 -8.61 -34.90
N THR A 166 -0.23 -8.49 -36.01
CA THR A 166 0.24 -7.89 -37.27
C THR A 166 -0.70 -6.75 -37.68
N LEU A 167 -0.21 -5.82 -38.50
CA LEU A 167 -1.04 -4.73 -39.03
C LEU A 167 -2.15 -5.24 -39.97
N GLU A 168 -1.88 -6.33 -40.70
CA GLU A 168 -2.86 -6.97 -41.56
C GLU A 168 -4.03 -7.54 -40.75
N ALA A 169 -3.74 -8.32 -39.69
CA ALA A 169 -4.81 -8.81 -38.82
C ALA A 169 -5.58 -7.71 -38.12
N LEU A 170 -4.91 -6.59 -37.78
CA LEU A 170 -5.59 -5.45 -37.17
C LEU A 170 -6.73 -4.95 -38.08
N TRP A 171 -6.49 -4.82 -39.38
CA TRP A 171 -7.52 -4.41 -40.34
C TRP A 171 -8.63 -5.45 -40.52
N HIS A 172 -8.30 -6.74 -40.46
CA HIS A 172 -9.26 -7.84 -40.61
C HIS A 172 -9.87 -8.33 -39.28
N THR A 173 -9.63 -7.63 -38.17
CA THR A 173 -10.00 -8.13 -36.83
C THR A 173 -11.49 -8.46 -36.67
N PRO A 174 -12.46 -7.64 -37.17
CA PRO A 174 -13.88 -8.00 -37.09
C PRO A 174 -14.25 -9.30 -37.81
N ASP A 175 -13.61 -9.56 -38.95
CA ASP A 175 -13.84 -10.77 -39.76
C ASP A 175 -13.20 -11.99 -39.10
N ILE A 176 -11.97 -11.84 -38.59
CA ILE A 176 -11.26 -12.85 -37.80
C ILE A 176 -12.11 -13.28 -36.59
N ALA A 177 -12.68 -12.32 -35.85
CA ALA A 177 -13.48 -12.58 -34.66
C ALA A 177 -14.73 -13.44 -34.95
N LYS A 178 -15.31 -13.32 -36.16
CA LYS A 178 -16.54 -14.00 -36.57
C LYS A 178 -16.30 -15.22 -37.47
N ALA A 179 -15.05 -15.51 -37.82
CA ALA A 179 -14.68 -16.47 -38.86
C ALA A 179 -15.12 -17.92 -38.59
N SER A 180 -15.24 -18.31 -37.32
CA SER A 180 -15.64 -19.66 -36.90
C SER A 180 -16.48 -19.61 -35.63
N SER A 181 -17.39 -20.57 -35.44
CA SER A 181 -18.14 -20.76 -34.17
C SER A 181 -17.24 -21.18 -33.00
N ARG A 182 -16.00 -21.62 -33.26
CA ARG A 182 -15.00 -21.99 -32.26
C ARG A 182 -14.31 -20.81 -31.60
N MET A 183 -14.40 -19.61 -32.17
CA MET A 183 -13.74 -18.42 -31.65
C MET A 183 -14.22 -18.11 -30.23
N THR A 184 -13.30 -18.04 -29.26
CA THR A 184 -13.60 -17.69 -27.86
C THR A 184 -12.96 -16.42 -27.38
N ALA A 185 -11.85 -15.99 -28.00
CA ALA A 185 -11.22 -14.71 -27.66
C ALA A 185 -10.36 -14.13 -28.80
N LEU A 186 -10.16 -12.82 -28.74
CA LEU A 186 -9.04 -12.15 -29.39
C LEU A 186 -8.01 -11.71 -28.34
N ILE A 187 -6.74 -11.94 -28.64
CA ILE A 187 -5.62 -11.56 -27.78
C ILE A 187 -4.88 -10.38 -28.42
N ASN A 188 -4.58 -9.36 -27.63
CA ASN A 188 -3.81 -8.20 -28.05
C ASN A 188 -2.30 -8.48 -28.06
N GLY A 189 -1.71 -8.71 -29.23
CA GLY A 189 -0.27 -8.92 -29.41
C GLY A 189 0.54 -7.62 -29.38
N ARG A 190 0.50 -6.91 -28.24
CA ARG A 190 0.99 -5.52 -28.12
C ARG A 190 2.47 -5.34 -28.51
N ALA A 191 3.32 -6.31 -28.17
CA ALA A 191 4.75 -6.23 -28.44
C ALA A 191 5.06 -6.32 -29.94
N ASP A 192 4.44 -7.25 -30.64
CA ASP A 192 4.65 -7.48 -32.07
C ASP A 192 3.98 -6.40 -32.94
N ILE A 193 2.80 -5.90 -32.55
CA ILE A 193 2.21 -4.73 -33.20
C ILE A 193 3.16 -3.54 -33.09
N ALA A 194 3.73 -3.30 -31.90
CA ALA A 194 4.70 -2.22 -31.71
C ALA A 194 5.97 -2.41 -32.56
N ALA A 195 6.44 -3.65 -32.69
CA ALA A 195 7.57 -3.99 -33.55
C ALA A 195 7.28 -3.70 -35.03
N CYS A 196 6.04 -3.86 -35.51
CA CYS A 196 5.64 -3.47 -36.87
C CYS A 196 5.83 -1.96 -37.13
N PHE A 197 5.75 -1.12 -36.10
CA PHE A 197 6.04 0.31 -36.17
C PHE A 197 7.49 0.67 -35.85
N GLN A 198 8.35 -0.31 -35.59
CA GLN A 198 9.74 -0.12 -35.15
C GLN A 198 9.82 0.74 -33.87
N ARG A 199 8.88 0.54 -32.95
CA ARG A 199 8.80 1.25 -31.67
C ARG A 199 8.77 0.26 -30.50
N PRO A 200 9.19 0.68 -29.30
CA PRO A 200 8.92 -0.08 -28.07
C PRO A 200 7.42 -0.29 -27.87
N PRO A 201 6.99 -1.28 -27.06
CA PRO A 201 5.58 -1.54 -26.75
C PRO A 201 4.82 -0.23 -26.48
N LEU A 202 3.85 0.06 -27.35
CA LEU A 202 3.23 1.38 -27.45
C LEU A 202 2.36 1.66 -26.23
N THR A 203 2.86 2.52 -25.32
CA THR A 203 2.03 3.26 -24.34
C THR A 203 1.50 4.58 -24.92
N SER A 204 1.65 4.76 -26.24
CA SER A 204 1.25 5.97 -26.96
C SER A 204 -0.24 5.94 -27.35
N PRO A 205 -0.83 7.09 -27.73
CA PRO A 205 -2.22 7.16 -28.22
C PRO A 205 -2.53 6.18 -29.37
N ILE A 206 -1.53 5.87 -30.19
CA ILE A 206 -1.63 4.90 -31.30
C ILE A 206 -1.84 3.48 -30.75
N GLY A 207 -1.11 3.09 -29.70
CA GLY A 207 -1.29 1.80 -29.03
C GLY A 207 -2.70 1.62 -28.45
N ASN A 208 -3.26 2.70 -27.87
CA ASN A 208 -4.63 2.70 -27.36
C ASN A 208 -5.67 2.54 -28.47
N ALA A 209 -5.47 3.14 -29.64
CA ALA A 209 -6.38 3.00 -30.78
C ALA A 209 -6.49 1.53 -31.24
N PHE A 210 -5.36 0.82 -31.30
CA PHE A 210 -5.34 -0.59 -31.70
C PHE A 210 -5.96 -1.51 -30.65
N GLN A 211 -5.69 -1.23 -29.38
CA GLN A 211 -6.30 -1.93 -28.27
C GLN A 211 -7.84 -1.80 -28.32
N LEU A 212 -8.36 -0.60 -28.57
CA LEU A 212 -9.79 -0.36 -28.74
C LEU A 212 -10.38 -1.10 -29.95
N GLN A 213 -9.67 -1.15 -31.09
CA GLN A 213 -10.14 -1.86 -32.28
C GLN A 213 -10.31 -3.37 -32.03
N ILE A 214 -9.32 -3.99 -31.36
CA ILE A 214 -9.38 -5.41 -30.98
C ILE A 214 -10.51 -5.67 -30.00
N LEU A 215 -10.63 -4.83 -28.98
CA LEU A 215 -11.71 -4.89 -28.00
C LEU A 215 -13.09 -4.80 -28.67
N HIS A 216 -13.32 -3.79 -29.51
CA HIS A 216 -14.60 -3.59 -30.18
C HIS A 216 -14.97 -4.79 -31.05
N ALA A 217 -14.01 -5.33 -31.80
CA ALA A 217 -14.24 -6.51 -32.64
C ALA A 217 -14.60 -7.75 -31.80
N ALA A 218 -13.88 -8.00 -30.70
CA ALA A 218 -14.16 -9.10 -29.78
C ALA A 218 -15.56 -8.98 -29.17
N LYS A 219 -15.91 -7.82 -28.61
CA LYS A 219 -17.23 -7.57 -28.00
C LYS A 219 -18.34 -7.64 -29.03
N THR A 220 -18.12 -7.14 -30.26
CA THR A 220 -19.08 -7.24 -31.37
C THR A 220 -19.33 -8.68 -31.81
N ALA A 221 -18.33 -9.55 -31.72
CA ALA A 221 -18.47 -10.98 -32.01
C ALA A 221 -19.00 -11.79 -30.80
N GLY A 222 -19.20 -11.16 -29.64
CA GLY A 222 -19.64 -11.84 -28.42
C GLY A 222 -18.58 -12.79 -27.84
N ILE A 223 -17.30 -12.48 -28.03
CA ILE A 223 -16.15 -13.26 -27.53
C ILE A 223 -15.29 -12.42 -26.59
N ALA A 224 -14.40 -13.05 -25.83
CA ALA A 224 -13.56 -12.35 -24.87
C ALA A 224 -12.48 -11.50 -25.55
N ALA A 225 -12.15 -10.36 -24.95
CA ALA A 225 -10.98 -9.56 -25.28
C ALA A 225 -9.92 -9.80 -24.20
N ILE A 226 -8.75 -10.30 -24.58
CA ILE A 226 -7.66 -10.63 -23.66
C ILE A 226 -6.46 -9.74 -23.97
N ASP A 227 -5.95 -9.05 -22.95
CA ASP A 227 -4.77 -8.20 -23.08
C ASP A 227 -3.49 -9.02 -22.83
N ALA A 228 -2.31 -8.47 -23.08
CA ALA A 228 -1.05 -9.18 -22.91
C ALA A 228 0.05 -8.35 -22.26
N VAL A 229 0.82 -8.99 -21.37
CA VAL A 229 2.05 -8.42 -20.79
C VAL A 229 3.21 -9.41 -20.87
N SER A 230 4.40 -8.87 -21.18
CA SER A 230 5.62 -9.64 -21.41
C SER A 230 6.73 -9.40 -20.36
N TYR A 231 6.47 -8.61 -19.33
CA TYR A 231 7.45 -8.26 -18.27
C TYR A 231 6.98 -8.71 -16.88
N VAL A 232 7.91 -8.85 -15.92
CA VAL A 232 7.66 -9.49 -14.60
C VAL A 232 8.07 -8.60 -13.42
N ASP A 233 8.97 -7.66 -13.62
CA ASP A 233 9.72 -6.95 -12.56
C ASP A 233 9.26 -5.50 -12.31
N ASN A 234 8.25 -5.02 -13.04
CA ASN A 234 7.72 -3.66 -12.90
C ASN A 234 6.24 -3.66 -12.48
N PHE A 235 6.00 -3.81 -11.18
CA PHE A 235 4.64 -3.84 -10.61
C PHE A 235 3.84 -2.54 -10.82
N PRO A 236 4.40 -1.32 -10.66
CA PRO A 236 3.65 -0.10 -10.95
C PRO A 236 3.16 -0.02 -12.40
N ARG A 237 4.01 -0.41 -13.36
CA ARG A 237 3.61 -0.47 -14.78
C ARG A 237 2.55 -1.53 -15.02
N LEU A 238 2.69 -2.71 -14.39
CA LEU A 238 1.70 -3.78 -14.47
C LEU A 238 0.34 -3.34 -13.92
N GLU A 239 0.33 -2.64 -12.78
CA GLU A 239 -0.89 -2.09 -12.20
C GLU A 239 -1.59 -1.12 -13.17
N SER A 240 -0.81 -0.22 -13.77
CA SER A 240 -1.33 0.72 -14.78
C SER A 240 -1.89 0.00 -16.01
N ASP A 241 -1.18 -0.99 -16.55
CA ASP A 241 -1.60 -1.74 -17.75
C ASP A 241 -2.87 -2.57 -17.46
N VAL A 242 -2.90 -3.29 -16.33
CA VAL A 242 -4.07 -4.09 -15.92
C VAL A 242 -5.29 -3.21 -15.63
N THR A 243 -5.09 -2.09 -14.94
CA THR A 243 -6.17 -1.14 -14.63
C THR A 243 -6.71 -0.50 -15.91
N SER A 244 -5.83 -0.11 -16.83
CA SER A 244 -6.21 0.42 -18.14
C SER A 244 -7.02 -0.60 -18.94
N GLY A 245 -6.52 -1.84 -19.07
CA GLY A 245 -7.23 -2.92 -19.76
C GLY A 245 -8.61 -3.20 -19.18
N LYS A 246 -8.72 -3.32 -17.85
CA LYS A 246 -10.01 -3.48 -17.15
C LYS A 246 -10.95 -2.30 -17.42
N THR A 247 -10.45 -1.07 -17.33
CA THR A 247 -11.25 0.15 -17.53
C THR A 247 -11.78 0.24 -18.96
N LEU A 248 -10.99 -0.18 -19.96
CA LEU A 248 -11.44 -0.26 -21.34
C LEU A 248 -12.48 -1.37 -21.56
N GLY A 249 -12.45 -2.43 -20.75
CA GLY A 249 -13.41 -3.54 -20.81
C GLY A 249 -12.83 -4.87 -21.30
N TYR A 250 -11.51 -5.04 -21.24
CA TYR A 250 -10.87 -6.34 -21.41
C TYR A 250 -11.32 -7.33 -20.32
N ASP A 251 -11.44 -8.61 -20.68
CA ASP A 251 -11.95 -9.67 -19.80
C ASP A 251 -10.83 -10.32 -18.95
N GLY A 252 -9.58 -10.10 -19.34
CA GLY A 252 -8.43 -10.61 -18.61
C GLY A 252 -7.13 -10.43 -19.40
N MET A 253 -6.09 -11.12 -18.95
CA MET A 253 -4.74 -10.90 -19.45
C MET A 253 -3.91 -12.18 -19.55
N ILE A 254 -3.17 -12.32 -20.65
CA ILE A 254 -2.11 -13.32 -20.78
C ILE A 254 -0.84 -12.84 -20.09
N ILE A 255 -0.27 -13.70 -19.25
CA ILE A 255 0.88 -13.41 -18.40
C ILE A 255 1.94 -14.50 -18.52
N VAL A 256 3.20 -14.11 -18.39
CA VAL A 256 4.35 -14.99 -18.63
C VAL A 256 4.98 -15.56 -17.36
N HIS A 257 4.48 -15.17 -16.17
CA HIS A 257 5.07 -15.61 -14.90
C HIS A 257 4.02 -15.87 -13.80
N PRO A 258 4.12 -16.97 -13.03
CA PRO A 258 3.16 -17.33 -11.98
C PRO A 258 2.95 -16.25 -10.90
N LEU A 259 3.99 -15.47 -10.59
CA LEU A 259 3.92 -14.39 -9.59
C LEU A 259 2.89 -13.30 -9.94
N LEU A 260 2.54 -13.16 -11.21
CA LEU A 260 1.59 -12.14 -11.66
C LEU A 260 0.13 -12.60 -11.50
N VAL A 261 -0.12 -13.91 -11.35
CA VAL A 261 -1.47 -14.49 -11.30
C VAL A 261 -2.30 -13.88 -10.16
N PRO A 262 -1.83 -13.83 -8.89
CA PRO A 262 -2.66 -13.29 -7.80
C PRO A 262 -3.01 -11.82 -8.03
N PHE A 263 -2.06 -11.05 -8.57
CA PHE A 263 -2.20 -9.62 -8.83
C PHE A 263 -3.24 -9.35 -9.93
N VAL A 264 -3.09 -10.00 -11.08
CA VAL A 264 -4.02 -9.87 -12.22
C VAL A 264 -5.42 -10.37 -11.83
N ASN A 265 -5.51 -11.53 -11.18
CA ASN A 265 -6.80 -12.05 -10.70
C ASN A 265 -7.49 -11.10 -9.74
N GLN A 266 -6.75 -10.44 -8.84
CA GLN A 266 -7.31 -9.48 -7.90
C GLN A 266 -7.92 -8.28 -8.64
N LEU A 267 -7.19 -7.67 -9.57
CA LEU A 267 -7.66 -6.47 -10.27
C LEU A 267 -8.86 -6.74 -11.17
N TYR A 268 -8.85 -7.84 -11.93
CA TYR A 268 -9.98 -8.26 -12.76
C TYR A 268 -11.14 -8.89 -11.95
N THR A 269 -11.01 -9.07 -10.64
CA THR A 269 -12.16 -9.46 -9.80
C THR A 269 -13.07 -8.25 -9.60
N PRO A 270 -14.39 -8.40 -9.80
CA PRO A 270 -15.34 -7.34 -9.45
C PRO A 270 -15.20 -6.94 -7.98
N THR A 271 -15.10 -5.64 -7.75
CA THR A 271 -15.04 -5.04 -6.42
C THR A 271 -16.39 -5.20 -5.71
N ARG A 272 -16.37 -5.06 -4.38
CA ARG A 272 -17.60 -5.12 -3.59
C ARG A 272 -18.62 -4.07 -4.03
N GLN A 273 -18.16 -2.86 -4.39
CA GLN A 273 -19.03 -1.78 -4.87
C GLN A 273 -19.66 -2.13 -6.23
N GLU A 274 -18.88 -2.68 -7.17
CA GLU A 274 -19.40 -3.15 -8.47
C GLU A 274 -20.46 -4.24 -8.30
N ILE A 275 -20.26 -5.16 -7.35
CA ILE A 275 -21.22 -6.22 -7.02
C ILE A 275 -22.48 -5.64 -6.39
N GLU A 276 -22.36 -4.80 -5.35
CA GLU A 276 -23.50 -4.17 -4.67
C GLU A 276 -24.33 -3.32 -5.66
N TRP A 277 -23.67 -2.57 -6.54
CA TRP A 277 -24.33 -1.84 -7.62
C TRP A 277 -25.07 -2.79 -8.57
N ALA A 278 -24.42 -3.87 -9.00
CA ALA A 278 -25.03 -4.83 -9.91
C ALA A 278 -26.24 -5.55 -9.27
N GLU A 279 -26.17 -5.93 -8.00
CA GLU A 279 -27.28 -6.48 -7.21
C GLU A 279 -28.45 -5.50 -7.12
N GLN A 280 -28.19 -4.22 -6.86
CA GLN A 280 -29.23 -3.18 -6.80
C GLN A 280 -29.91 -2.97 -8.17
N VAL A 281 -29.11 -2.86 -9.24
CA VAL A 281 -29.60 -2.68 -10.61
C VAL A 281 -30.46 -3.86 -11.05
N THR A 282 -30.01 -5.10 -10.78
CA THR A 282 -30.77 -6.32 -11.13
C THR A 282 -32.01 -6.53 -10.26
N ALA A 283 -32.00 -6.10 -9.00
CA ALA A 283 -33.17 -6.14 -8.13
C ALA A 283 -34.23 -5.08 -8.49
N GLY A 284 -33.97 -4.22 -9.47
CA GLY A 284 -34.86 -3.11 -9.83
C GLY A 284 -34.96 -2.05 -8.73
N VAL A 285 -34.06 -2.07 -7.76
CA VAL A 285 -33.93 -1.02 -6.75
C VAL A 285 -33.41 0.19 -7.50
N ARG A 286 -34.25 1.21 -7.62
CA ARG A 286 -33.81 2.51 -8.10
C ARG A 286 -32.70 2.96 -7.14
N VAL A 287 -31.44 2.97 -7.61
CA VAL A 287 -30.27 3.37 -6.82
C VAL A 287 -30.46 4.84 -6.46
N TYR A 288 -31.03 5.11 -5.29
CA TYR A 288 -31.40 6.44 -4.83
C TYR A 288 -30.79 6.71 -3.47
N GLN A 289 -29.81 7.60 -3.42
CA GLN A 289 -29.49 8.31 -2.19
C GLN A 289 -30.42 9.52 -2.04
N ARG A 290 -30.98 9.68 -0.83
CA ARG A 290 -31.91 10.76 -0.49
C ARG A 290 -31.15 12.06 -0.21
N THR A 291 -31.02 12.92 -1.22
CA THR A 291 -30.96 14.38 -1.02
C THR A 291 -31.52 15.13 -2.24
N PRO A 292 -32.12 16.33 -2.07
CA PRO A 292 -33.06 16.89 -3.06
C PRO A 292 -32.46 17.59 -4.29
N GLN A 293 -31.15 17.49 -4.58
CA GLN A 293 -30.49 18.47 -5.48
C GLN A 293 -29.70 17.95 -6.69
N GLU A 294 -29.58 16.65 -6.99
CA GLU A 294 -28.69 16.21 -8.08
C GLU A 294 -29.32 15.23 -9.10
N TYR A 295 -28.76 15.25 -10.32
CA TYR A 295 -29.23 14.59 -11.54
C TYR A 295 -29.61 13.11 -11.35
N ARG A 296 -30.72 12.72 -12.00
CA ARG A 296 -31.28 11.35 -11.96
C ARG A 296 -30.58 10.47 -13.00
N GLU A 297 -29.79 9.47 -12.58
CA GLU A 297 -29.29 8.45 -13.53
C GLU A 297 -30.45 7.55 -14.01
N PHE A 298 -30.57 7.41 -15.34
CA PHE A 298 -31.58 6.58 -15.97
C PHE A 298 -31.10 5.12 -16.05
N ILE A 299 -31.60 4.26 -15.18
CA ILE A 299 -31.33 2.81 -15.23
C ILE A 299 -32.20 2.17 -16.32
N GLY A 300 -31.60 1.88 -17.47
CA GLY A 300 -32.22 1.16 -18.59
C GLY A 300 -31.63 -0.24 -18.85
N PRO A 301 -32.12 -0.96 -19.89
CA PRO A 301 -31.62 -2.28 -20.31
C PRO A 301 -30.08 -2.43 -20.42
N PRO A 302 -29.31 -1.41 -20.85
CA PRO A 302 -27.84 -1.51 -20.87
C PRO A 302 -27.21 -1.70 -19.48
N HIS A 303 -27.77 -1.07 -18.46
CA HIS A 303 -27.28 -1.19 -17.08
C HIS A 303 -27.56 -2.58 -16.52
N LEU A 304 -28.73 -3.15 -16.83
CA LEU A 304 -29.05 -4.54 -16.50
C LEU A 304 -28.06 -5.51 -17.15
N PHE A 305 -27.69 -5.28 -18.42
CA PHE A 305 -26.69 -6.11 -19.10
C PHE A 305 -25.34 -6.06 -18.38
N SER A 306 -24.81 -4.87 -18.08
CA SER A 306 -23.56 -4.71 -17.33
C SER A 306 -23.62 -5.36 -15.95
N ALA A 307 -24.71 -5.16 -15.21
CA ALA A 307 -24.92 -5.73 -13.90
C ALA A 307 -24.96 -7.27 -13.93
N THR A 308 -25.68 -7.86 -14.89
CA THR A 308 -25.73 -9.33 -15.03
C THR A 308 -24.35 -9.92 -15.34
N HIS A 309 -23.54 -9.24 -16.15
CA HIS A 309 -22.18 -9.69 -16.47
C HIS A 309 -21.25 -9.66 -15.24
N ILE A 310 -21.34 -8.62 -14.40
CA ILE A 310 -20.59 -8.51 -13.15
C ILE A 310 -20.95 -9.66 -12.20
N LEU A 311 -22.24 -9.93 -12.01
CA LEU A 311 -22.72 -10.99 -11.12
C LEU A 311 -22.37 -12.39 -11.66
N GLU A 312 -22.44 -12.61 -12.96
CA GLU A 312 -22.02 -13.88 -13.57
C GLU A 312 -20.53 -14.13 -13.35
N THR A 313 -19.71 -13.10 -13.53
CA THR A 313 -18.26 -13.16 -13.26
C THR A 313 -18.00 -13.47 -11.79
N HIS A 314 -18.70 -12.80 -10.87
CA HIS A 314 -18.61 -13.07 -9.44
C HIS A 314 -18.97 -14.52 -9.11
N ARG A 315 -20.07 -15.04 -9.66
CA ARG A 315 -20.51 -16.44 -9.46
C ARG A 315 -19.44 -17.43 -9.92
N LYS A 316 -18.87 -17.26 -11.11
CA LYS A 316 -17.80 -18.13 -11.64
C LYS A 316 -16.58 -18.16 -10.70
N ILE A 317 -16.20 -17.00 -10.14
CA ILE A 317 -15.10 -16.91 -9.17
C ILE A 317 -15.41 -17.71 -7.90
N GLN A 318 -16.65 -17.68 -7.40
CA GLN A 318 -17.05 -18.46 -6.22
C GLN A 318 -17.09 -19.96 -6.51
N GLU A 319 -17.58 -20.36 -7.69
CA GLU A 319 -17.58 -21.75 -8.12
C GLU A 319 -16.17 -22.32 -8.21
N LEU A 320 -15.24 -21.57 -8.79
CA LEU A 320 -13.82 -21.93 -8.83
C LEU A 320 -13.21 -22.10 -7.43
N LYS A 321 -13.57 -21.22 -6.47
CA LYS A 321 -13.15 -21.36 -5.07
C LYS A 321 -13.74 -22.59 -4.39
N SER A 322 -14.95 -23.00 -4.77
CA SER A 322 -15.65 -24.16 -4.19
C SER A 322 -15.16 -25.50 -4.74
N SER A 323 -14.83 -25.59 -6.03
CA SER A 323 -14.39 -26.83 -6.69
C SER A 323 -13.00 -27.28 -6.23
N VAL A 324 -12.14 -26.34 -5.84
CA VAL A 324 -10.83 -26.62 -5.22
C VAL A 324 -10.95 -27.38 -3.89
N ARG A 325 -12.09 -27.30 -3.18
CA ARG A 325 -12.28 -28.01 -1.90
C ARG A 325 -12.55 -29.51 -2.05
N ILE A 326 -12.85 -30.02 -3.25
CA ILE A 326 -13.35 -31.41 -3.45
C ILE A 326 -12.24 -32.41 -3.85
N ASN A 327 -11.12 -31.96 -4.45
CA ASN A 327 -10.14 -32.85 -5.08
C ASN A 327 -8.83 -33.13 -4.30
N ASP A 328 -8.59 -32.45 -3.17
CA ASP A 328 -7.36 -32.63 -2.38
C ASP A 328 -7.59 -33.49 -1.12
N ARG A 329 -7.99 -34.77 -1.29
CA ARG A 329 -7.91 -35.76 -0.20
C ARG A 329 -6.94 -36.89 -0.57
N PRO A 330 -5.71 -36.91 -0.02
CA PRO A 330 -4.89 -38.10 0.02
C PRO A 330 -5.46 -39.08 1.06
N GLN A 331 -5.50 -40.37 0.72
CA GLN A 331 -5.78 -41.44 1.68
C GLN A 331 -4.59 -41.58 2.64
N GLY A 332 -4.68 -40.94 3.80
CA GLY A 332 -3.77 -41.13 4.92
C GLY A 332 -4.55 -41.00 6.22
N LYS A 333 -4.57 -42.05 7.03
CA LYS A 333 -5.21 -42.03 8.36
C LYS A 333 -4.44 -41.10 9.29
N SER A 334 -5.00 -39.93 9.54
CA SER A 334 -4.86 -39.19 10.81
C SER A 334 -5.95 -38.10 10.88
N ASN A 335 -6.46 -37.85 12.09
CA ASN A 335 -7.60 -36.97 12.38
C ASN A 335 -7.46 -35.55 11.80
N GLU A 336 -8.03 -35.23 10.64
CA GLU A 336 -7.93 -33.88 10.07
C GLU A 336 -9.19 -33.45 9.30
N ASN A 337 -10.27 -33.13 10.03
CA ASN A 337 -11.44 -32.41 9.49
C ASN A 337 -11.49 -30.94 9.98
N SER A 338 -10.40 -30.43 10.51
CA SER A 338 -10.23 -29.02 10.84
C SER A 338 -8.78 -28.63 10.58
N GLY A 339 -8.54 -27.90 9.49
CA GLY A 339 -7.31 -27.13 9.37
C GLY A 339 -7.42 -25.94 10.30
N THR A 340 -6.61 -25.89 11.35
CA THR A 340 -6.47 -24.67 12.14
C THR A 340 -5.87 -23.61 11.22
N ILE A 341 -6.54 -22.47 11.07
CA ILE A 341 -5.95 -21.31 10.41
C ILE A 341 -4.76 -20.89 11.26
N ILE A 342 -3.56 -21.31 10.85
CA ILE A 342 -2.33 -20.77 11.38
C ILE A 342 -2.06 -19.51 10.56
N PRO A 343 -2.21 -18.31 11.14
CA PRO A 343 -1.86 -17.09 10.42
C PRO A 343 -0.42 -17.21 9.92
N LEU A 344 -0.14 -16.73 8.71
CA LEU A 344 1.23 -16.55 8.25
C LEU A 344 1.89 -15.48 9.14
N ILE A 345 2.42 -15.90 10.27
CA ILE A 345 3.17 -15.04 11.18
C ILE A 345 4.50 -14.79 10.50
N ARG A 346 4.70 -13.57 9.99
CA ARG A 346 6.01 -13.12 9.52
C ARG A 346 7.02 -13.36 10.67
N LYS A 347 8.19 -13.97 10.45
CA LYS A 347 9.19 -14.30 11.51
C LYS A 347 9.72 -13.07 12.29
N GLY A 348 9.53 -12.97 13.61
CA GLY A 348 10.04 -11.89 14.50
C GLY A 348 8.94 -11.17 15.30
N GLY A 349 9.28 -10.44 16.37
CA GLY A 349 8.33 -9.67 17.21
C GLY A 349 7.72 -10.41 18.41
N LEU A 350 7.08 -9.65 19.30
CA LEU A 350 6.35 -10.20 20.47
C LEU A 350 5.06 -10.88 19.99
N THR A 351 4.97 -12.19 20.14
CA THR A 351 3.71 -12.94 20.02
C THR A 351 3.16 -13.19 21.42
N GLY A 352 1.85 -13.33 21.58
CA GLY A 352 1.20 -13.47 22.89
C GLY A 352 1.68 -14.62 23.77
N HIS A 353 2.59 -15.49 23.30
CA HIS A 353 3.05 -16.68 24.00
C HIS A 353 4.57 -16.88 24.06
N SER A 354 5.41 -16.02 23.45
CA SER A 354 6.87 -16.15 23.59
C SER A 354 7.61 -14.83 23.49
N ILE A 355 8.50 -14.60 24.46
CA ILE A 355 9.40 -13.46 24.53
C ILE A 355 10.82 -14.02 24.66
N LYS A 356 11.72 -13.63 23.75
CA LYS A 356 13.16 -13.78 23.95
C LYS A 356 13.73 -12.42 24.32
N GLY A 357 14.13 -12.25 25.56
CA GLY A 357 14.76 -11.01 26.03
C GLY A 357 16.25 -10.99 25.78
N GLY A 358 16.84 -9.80 25.70
CA GLY A 358 18.30 -9.61 25.57
C GLY A 358 18.95 -9.97 24.22
N GLU A 359 18.21 -10.46 23.24
CA GLU A 359 18.68 -10.62 21.85
C GLU A 359 18.20 -9.45 20.99
N TRP A 360 19.11 -8.83 20.23
CA TRP A 360 18.75 -7.82 19.23
C TRP A 360 17.97 -8.46 18.09
N THR A 361 16.73 -8.02 17.90
CA THR A 361 15.86 -8.44 16.82
C THR A 361 15.89 -7.39 15.72
N THR A 362 16.16 -7.83 14.50
CA THR A 362 16.12 -6.96 13.33
C THR A 362 14.68 -6.61 12.94
N GLY A 363 14.49 -5.35 12.54
CA GLY A 363 13.27 -4.85 11.93
C GLY A 363 13.02 -5.48 10.56
N ILE A 364 11.85 -5.22 9.98
CA ILE A 364 11.38 -5.99 8.81
C ILE A 364 12.11 -5.62 7.53
N VAL A 365 12.42 -4.33 7.32
CA VAL A 365 12.92 -3.82 6.04
C VAL A 365 13.99 -2.75 6.26
N PRO A 366 15.16 -2.84 5.59
CA PRO A 366 16.09 -1.71 5.51
C PRO A 366 15.47 -0.52 4.78
N VAL A 367 15.83 0.70 5.16
CA VAL A 367 15.33 1.93 4.54
C VAL A 367 16.50 2.76 4.04
N THR A 368 16.50 3.10 2.75
CA THR A 368 17.44 4.04 2.15
C THR A 368 16.91 5.45 2.32
N LEU A 369 17.64 6.29 3.07
CA LEU A 369 17.26 7.67 3.39
C LEU A 369 17.78 8.61 2.31
N ASP A 370 17.00 8.80 1.26
CA ASP A 370 17.22 9.84 0.25
C ASP A 370 16.37 11.09 0.53
N SER A 371 16.48 12.10 -0.33
CA SER A 371 15.67 13.33 -0.26
C SER A 371 14.17 13.10 -0.26
N SER A 372 13.64 11.99 -0.80
CA SER A 372 12.19 11.73 -0.81
C SER A 372 11.63 11.53 0.59
N TRP A 373 12.39 10.90 1.50
CA TRP A 373 12.00 10.73 2.90
C TRP A 373 11.93 12.05 3.64
N ARG A 374 12.90 12.93 3.40
CA ARG A 374 12.94 14.27 3.97
C ARG A 374 11.79 15.11 3.44
N VAL A 375 11.58 15.14 2.12
CA VAL A 375 10.48 15.89 1.50
C VAL A 375 9.11 15.40 1.97
N ALA A 376 8.91 14.08 2.10
CA ALA A 376 7.67 13.52 2.63
C ALA A 376 7.46 13.84 4.11
N TRP A 377 8.54 13.94 4.90
CA TRP A 377 8.46 14.35 6.30
C TRP A 377 8.18 15.85 6.44
N ASP A 378 8.91 16.68 5.71
CA ASP A 378 8.82 18.14 5.77
C ASP A 378 7.50 18.67 5.18
N SER A 379 6.84 17.90 4.29
CA SER A 379 5.48 18.23 3.84
C SER A 379 4.43 18.07 4.95
N SER A 380 4.73 17.28 5.97
CA SER A 380 3.83 16.97 7.08
C SER A 380 4.18 17.73 8.34
N PHE A 381 5.48 17.90 8.60
CA PHE A 381 6.02 18.58 9.77
C PHE A 381 6.85 19.77 9.32
N PHE A 382 6.45 20.95 9.77
CA PHE A 382 7.20 22.15 9.46
C PHE A 382 8.63 22.08 10.03
N ASN A 383 9.59 22.53 9.23
CA ASN A 383 11.00 22.38 9.51
C ASN A 383 11.78 23.58 8.94
N ALA A 384 12.09 24.55 9.81
CA ALA A 384 12.90 25.71 9.48
C ALA A 384 14.40 25.54 9.80
N ARG A 385 14.83 24.34 10.19
CA ARG A 385 16.19 24.14 10.74
C ARG A 385 17.23 24.11 9.63
N GLY A 386 18.30 24.87 9.80
CA GLY A 386 19.34 25.01 8.79
C GLY A 386 20.04 23.68 8.50
N VAL A 387 20.31 22.87 9.53
CA VAL A 387 20.94 21.54 9.40
C VAL A 387 20.09 20.52 8.65
N ASN A 388 18.78 20.75 8.56
CA ASN A 388 17.83 19.86 7.90
C ASN A 388 17.36 20.37 6.53
N SER A 389 17.65 21.63 6.17
CA SER A 389 17.16 22.25 4.93
C SER A 389 18.27 22.81 4.03
N SER A 390 19.47 23.08 4.57
CA SER A 390 20.56 23.77 3.87
C SER A 390 21.85 22.95 3.86
N ASP A 391 22.30 22.56 2.67
CA ASP A 391 23.58 21.88 2.48
C ASP A 391 24.76 22.77 2.88
N LEU A 392 24.66 24.09 2.66
CA LEU A 392 25.67 25.05 3.09
C LEU A 392 25.80 25.07 4.61
N THR A 393 24.68 25.07 5.33
CA THR A 393 24.67 25.06 6.81
C THR A 393 25.23 23.74 7.34
N ALA A 394 24.84 22.61 6.73
CA ALA A 394 25.38 21.31 7.09
C ALA A 394 26.91 21.22 6.89
N LYS A 395 27.43 21.71 5.76
CA LYS A 395 28.87 21.75 5.47
C LYS A 395 29.64 22.64 6.44
N LYS A 396 29.09 23.78 6.84
CA LYS A 396 29.69 24.64 7.88
C LYS A 396 29.86 23.93 9.23
N MET A 397 29.04 22.92 9.51
CA MET A 397 29.10 22.13 10.74
C MET A 397 29.91 20.83 10.58
N ASP A 398 30.69 20.69 9.50
CA ASP A 398 31.43 19.48 9.14
C ASP A 398 30.51 18.24 9.04
N LEU A 399 29.31 18.41 8.50
CA LEU A 399 28.37 17.33 8.26
C LEU A 399 28.44 16.88 6.79
N PRO A 400 28.21 15.58 6.50
CA PRO A 400 28.36 15.01 5.16
C PRO A 400 27.30 15.47 4.14
N GLY A 401 26.38 16.36 4.56
CA GLY A 401 25.24 16.85 3.78
C GLY A 401 24.05 17.14 4.69
N ILE A 402 22.92 17.50 4.08
CA ILE A 402 21.68 17.78 4.79
C ILE A 402 21.27 16.59 5.66
N GLN A 403 21.08 16.83 6.95
CA GLN A 403 20.74 15.77 7.90
C GLN A 403 19.24 15.49 7.89
N PRO A 404 18.80 14.22 8.04
CA PRO A 404 17.40 13.90 8.23
C PRO A 404 16.88 14.49 9.56
N PRO A 405 15.61 14.91 9.64
CA PRO A 405 15.02 15.40 10.89
C PRO A 405 15.12 14.37 12.02
N PHE A 406 15.39 14.84 13.25
CA PHE A 406 15.54 13.96 14.42
C PHE A 406 14.32 13.06 14.63
N HIS A 407 13.11 13.63 14.54
CA HIS A 407 11.88 12.87 14.78
C HIS A 407 11.52 11.91 13.65
N LEU A 408 12.04 12.12 12.42
CA LEU A 408 11.99 11.11 11.36
C LEU A 408 12.78 9.88 11.80
N LEU A 409 14.03 10.05 12.23
CA LEU A 409 14.87 8.94 12.72
C LEU A 409 14.27 8.27 13.95
N ALA A 410 13.77 9.06 14.91
CA ALA A 410 13.09 8.53 16.09
C ALA A 410 11.88 7.67 15.71
N THR A 411 11.05 8.15 14.79
CA THR A 411 9.85 7.43 14.33
C THR A 411 10.22 6.14 13.60
N LEU A 412 11.26 6.16 12.76
CA LEU A 412 11.78 4.97 12.08
C LEU A 412 12.30 3.94 13.09
N ALA A 413 13.09 4.36 14.08
CA ALA A 413 13.60 3.49 15.13
C ALA A 413 12.45 2.83 15.92
N LEU A 414 11.47 3.63 16.34
CA LEU A 414 10.39 3.20 17.23
C LEU A 414 9.27 2.41 16.53
N SER A 415 9.16 2.50 15.20
CA SER A 415 8.08 1.87 14.42
C SER A 415 8.57 0.67 13.61
N LEU A 416 9.69 0.80 12.88
CA LEU A 416 10.19 -0.27 12.00
C LEU A 416 10.77 -1.45 12.77
N ALA A 417 11.38 -1.19 13.93
CA ALA A 417 11.96 -2.25 14.75
C ALA A 417 10.87 -3.20 15.29
N VAL A 418 9.70 -2.67 15.63
CA VAL A 418 8.62 -3.38 16.35
C VAL A 418 7.35 -3.60 15.54
N ALA A 419 7.45 -3.64 14.22
CA ALA A 419 6.32 -3.78 13.31
C ALA A 419 5.47 -5.06 13.51
N LYS A 420 5.82 -6.00 14.40
CA LYS A 420 4.95 -7.17 14.72
C LYS A 420 4.40 -7.15 16.13
N SER A 421 5.21 -6.72 17.09
CA SER A 421 4.74 -6.50 18.45
C SER A 421 3.72 -5.35 18.50
N SER A 422 3.89 -4.32 17.68
CA SER A 422 2.95 -3.19 17.64
C SER A 422 1.50 -3.57 17.28
N GLU A 423 1.25 -4.70 16.59
CA GLU A 423 -0.10 -5.19 16.28
C GLU A 423 -0.93 -5.51 17.54
N VAL A 424 -0.27 -6.04 18.58
CA VAL A 424 -0.90 -6.41 19.86
C VAL A 424 -0.68 -5.38 20.95
N ALA A 425 0.13 -4.34 20.69
CA ALA A 425 0.34 -3.24 21.61
C ALA A 425 -0.98 -2.50 21.88
N ARG A 426 -1.21 -2.16 23.15
CA ARG A 426 -2.38 -1.40 23.58
C ARG A 426 -2.13 0.08 23.62
N PHE A 427 -0.94 0.48 24.06
CA PHE A 427 -0.61 1.88 24.23
C PHE A 427 0.91 2.10 24.28
N HIS A 428 1.41 3.09 23.54
CA HIS A 428 2.80 3.54 23.63
C HIS A 428 2.89 4.52 24.78
N LEU A 429 3.52 4.13 25.88
CA LEU A 429 3.56 4.95 27.10
C LEU A 429 4.51 6.12 26.95
N GLY A 430 5.68 5.91 26.35
CA GLY A 430 6.69 6.95 26.24
C GLY A 430 7.99 6.51 25.59
N THR A 431 8.85 7.48 25.35
CA THR A 431 10.20 7.32 24.79
C THR A 431 11.21 7.94 25.76
N PHE A 432 12.40 7.36 25.89
CA PHE A 432 13.45 7.82 26.80
C PHE A 432 14.80 7.77 26.11
N ASN A 433 15.71 8.68 26.48
CA ASN A 433 17.10 8.71 26.02
C ASN A 433 17.24 8.62 24.49
N ALA A 434 16.35 9.31 23.74
CA ALA A 434 16.40 9.30 22.29
C ALA A 434 17.47 10.26 21.80
N VAL A 435 18.46 9.73 21.08
CA VAL A 435 19.66 10.47 20.68
C VAL A 435 20.10 10.04 19.28
N GLN A 436 20.36 11.02 18.41
CA GLN A 436 21.11 10.79 17.17
C GLN A 436 22.60 10.81 17.48
N LEU A 437 23.27 9.68 17.25
CA LEU A 437 24.68 9.49 17.59
C LEU A 437 25.62 9.93 16.46
N ARG A 438 25.23 9.71 15.20
CA ARG A 438 26.09 9.99 14.04
C ARG A 438 25.32 10.74 12.95
N PRO A 439 26.02 11.54 12.13
CA PRO A 439 25.43 12.10 10.94
C PRO A 439 25.12 10.98 9.93
N ILE A 440 24.11 11.22 9.09
CA ILE A 440 23.70 10.32 8.01
C ILE A 440 23.96 11.02 6.68
N THR A 441 24.51 10.28 5.72
CA THR A 441 24.69 10.76 4.35
C THR A 441 23.43 10.48 3.53
N GLU A 442 23.06 11.39 2.63
CA GLU A 442 21.93 11.16 1.73
C GLU A 442 22.18 9.90 0.86
N GLY A 443 21.15 9.04 0.76
CA GLY A 443 21.23 7.74 0.10
C GLY A 443 21.76 6.61 0.99
N GLU A 444 22.07 6.87 2.26
CA GLU A 444 22.51 5.84 3.20
C GLU A 444 21.34 4.96 3.66
N THR A 445 21.58 3.66 3.73
CA THR A 445 20.59 2.67 4.15
C THR A 445 20.72 2.37 5.64
N VAL A 446 19.61 2.55 6.37
CA VAL A 446 19.50 2.24 7.80
C VAL A 446 18.64 1.00 8.04
N ARG A 447 18.99 0.24 9.07
CA ARG A 447 18.26 -0.92 9.57
C ARG A 447 17.87 -0.67 11.02
N ALA A 448 16.60 -0.88 11.34
CA ALA A 448 16.11 -0.75 12.70
C ALA A 448 16.28 -2.06 13.46
N TYR A 449 16.65 -1.99 14.73
CA TYR A 449 16.73 -3.14 15.64
C TYR A 449 16.10 -2.78 16.97
N PHE A 450 15.55 -3.77 17.66
CA PHE A 450 15.14 -3.61 19.05
C PHE A 450 15.58 -4.78 19.93
N CYS A 451 15.71 -4.52 21.22
CA CYS A 451 15.99 -5.49 22.27
C CYS A 451 15.00 -5.27 23.40
N ILE A 452 14.54 -6.35 24.03
CA ILE A 452 13.65 -6.25 25.20
C ILE A 452 14.52 -6.24 26.45
N ASP A 453 14.38 -5.16 27.23
CA ASP A 453 15.16 -4.89 28.43
C ASP A 453 14.45 -5.40 29.69
N SER A 454 13.15 -5.13 29.82
CA SER A 454 12.33 -5.59 30.95
C SER A 454 10.86 -5.81 30.55
N VAL A 455 10.19 -6.65 31.32
CA VAL A 455 8.73 -6.86 31.27
C VAL A 455 8.20 -6.82 32.68
N GLU A 456 7.28 -5.92 32.96
CA GLU A 456 6.71 -5.68 34.29
C GLU A 456 5.19 -5.80 34.23
N ASP A 457 4.57 -6.35 35.26
CA ASP A 457 3.10 -6.39 35.37
C ASP A 457 2.57 -4.98 35.65
N ALA A 458 1.49 -4.61 34.97
CA ALA A 458 0.93 -3.26 35.04
C ALA A 458 -0.57 -3.25 35.37
N GLY A 459 -0.95 -2.26 36.18
CA GLY A 459 -2.32 -2.00 36.63
C GLY A 459 -2.77 -2.85 37.83
N ARG A 460 -3.72 -2.33 38.63
CA ARG A 460 -4.26 -3.00 39.83
C ARG A 460 -4.94 -4.35 39.51
N SER A 461 -5.42 -4.53 38.28
CA SER A 461 -6.10 -5.75 37.84
C SER A 461 -5.14 -6.83 37.31
N GLY A 462 -3.84 -6.55 37.18
CA GLY A 462 -2.84 -7.49 36.66
C GLY A 462 -3.10 -8.01 35.25
N LYS A 463 -3.85 -7.25 34.43
CA LYS A 463 -4.32 -7.64 33.07
C LYS A 463 -3.36 -7.23 31.94
N TYR A 464 -2.38 -6.40 32.25
CA TYR A 464 -1.45 -5.83 31.27
C TYR A 464 -0.01 -6.03 31.72
N SER A 465 0.91 -5.98 30.75
CA SER A 465 2.34 -5.94 31.01
C SER A 465 2.94 -4.73 30.29
N VAL A 466 3.84 -4.02 30.96
CA VAL A 466 4.66 -2.96 30.38
C VAL A 466 5.98 -3.56 29.95
N VAL A 467 6.32 -3.37 28.68
CA VAL A 467 7.58 -3.83 28.10
C VAL A 467 8.47 -2.63 27.86
N THR A 468 9.66 -2.64 28.48
CA THR A 468 10.74 -1.70 28.18
C THR A 468 11.66 -2.32 27.15
N SER A 469 11.94 -1.57 26.08
CA SER A 469 12.76 -2.04 24.97
C SER A 469 13.71 -0.96 24.46
N SER A 470 14.93 -1.36 24.12
CA SER A 470 15.95 -0.52 23.51
C SER A 470 15.86 -0.63 21.99
N HIS A 471 15.95 0.49 21.29
CA HIS A 471 15.80 0.61 19.84
C HIS A 471 17.03 1.31 19.27
N ILE A 472 17.53 0.82 18.14
CA ILE A 472 18.64 1.43 17.43
C ILE A 472 18.39 1.46 15.92
N LEU A 473 18.98 2.45 15.26
CA LEU A 473 19.21 2.43 13.82
C LEU A 473 20.68 2.19 13.56
N VAL A 474 20.97 1.27 12.63
CA VAL A 474 22.32 0.92 12.20
C VAL A 474 22.44 1.20 10.71
N ASN A 475 23.46 1.94 10.29
CA ASN A 475 23.68 2.24 8.88
C ASN A 475 24.30 1.06 8.11
N GLN A 476 24.54 1.25 6.81
CA GLN A 476 25.15 0.24 5.95
C GLN A 476 26.62 -0.07 6.27
N ARG A 477 27.26 0.76 7.09
CA ARG A 477 28.63 0.57 7.62
C ARG A 477 28.66 -0.15 8.96
N ASP A 478 27.51 -0.64 9.41
CA ASP A 478 27.32 -1.31 10.72
C ASP A 478 27.53 -0.39 11.93
N GLU A 479 27.36 0.92 11.74
CA GLU A 479 27.48 1.93 12.78
C GLU A 479 26.11 2.30 13.35
N VAL A 480 26.00 2.39 14.67
CA VAL A 480 24.78 2.88 15.33
C VAL A 480 24.62 4.38 15.10
N VAL A 481 23.58 4.80 14.40
CA VAL A 481 23.31 6.21 14.08
C VAL A 481 22.27 6.84 14.98
N PHE A 482 21.37 6.05 15.56
CA PHE A 482 20.32 6.53 16.46
C PHE A 482 20.04 5.49 17.55
N ARG A 483 19.67 5.94 18.75
CA ARG A 483 19.18 5.07 19.83
C ARG A 483 17.99 5.71 20.55
N ALA A 484 17.12 4.88 21.11
CA ALA A 484 16.07 5.29 22.05
C ALA A 484 15.62 4.09 22.91
N THR A 485 15.02 4.36 24.06
CA THR A 485 14.30 3.37 24.85
C THR A 485 12.81 3.66 24.77
N LYS A 486 11.99 2.61 24.65
CA LYS A 486 10.53 2.71 24.50
C LYS A 486 9.85 1.87 25.56
N GLN A 487 8.82 2.45 26.19
CA GLN A 487 7.88 1.71 27.02
C GLN A 487 6.56 1.54 26.30
N THR A 488 6.05 0.31 26.23
CA THR A 488 4.79 0.00 25.56
C THR A 488 4.00 -0.99 26.40
N MET A 489 2.70 -0.73 26.53
CA MET A 489 1.76 -1.57 27.25
C MET A 489 1.16 -2.63 26.32
N TYR A 490 1.16 -3.87 26.78
CA TYR A 490 0.63 -5.05 26.09
C TYR A 490 -0.43 -5.74 26.96
N PRO A 491 -1.31 -6.59 26.39
CA PRO A 491 -2.07 -7.57 27.15
C PRO A 491 -1.12 -8.41 28.01
N LYS A 492 -1.58 -8.93 29.16
CA LYS A 492 -0.73 -9.72 30.07
C LYS A 492 0.05 -10.78 29.29
N LEU A 493 1.36 -10.67 29.35
CA LEU A 493 2.25 -11.65 28.73
C LEU A 493 2.50 -12.76 29.74
N ALA A 494 2.39 -14.03 29.31
CA ALA A 494 2.70 -15.15 30.18
C ALA A 494 4.17 -15.04 30.62
N ALA A 495 4.42 -15.05 31.92
CA ALA A 495 5.76 -15.05 32.51
C ALA A 495 6.45 -16.40 32.24
N ALA A 496 6.66 -16.76 30.97
CA ALA A 496 7.65 -17.77 30.63
C ALA A 496 8.98 -17.21 31.11
N LYS A 497 9.52 -17.81 32.19
CA LYS A 497 10.77 -17.45 32.88
C LYS A 497 11.73 -16.78 31.90
N LEU A 498 11.71 -15.45 31.88
CA LEU A 498 12.52 -14.65 30.97
C LEU A 498 13.94 -14.80 31.48
N GLN A 499 14.67 -15.78 30.95
CA GLN A 499 16.10 -15.82 31.10
C GLN A 499 16.65 -14.73 30.21
N LEU A 500 16.59 -13.48 30.69
CA LEU A 500 17.34 -12.38 30.10
C LEU A 500 18.81 -12.81 30.14
N PRO A 501 19.48 -12.97 29.00
CA PRO A 501 20.92 -13.15 28.96
C PRO A 501 21.56 -12.06 29.81
N LYS A 502 22.50 -12.42 30.70
CA LYS A 502 23.32 -11.44 31.41
C LYS A 502 24.06 -10.61 30.36
N LYS A 503 23.60 -9.37 30.15
CA LYS A 503 24.17 -8.28 29.35
C LYS A 503 25.22 -8.69 28.30
N ARG A 504 24.85 -8.61 27.01
CA ARG A 504 25.81 -8.18 25.99
C ARG A 504 25.48 -6.74 25.60
N LYS A 505 26.08 -5.78 26.31
CA LYS A 505 26.32 -4.45 25.75
C LYS A 505 27.49 -4.61 24.76
N SER A 506 27.22 -4.98 23.52
CA SER A 506 28.11 -4.59 22.44
C SER A 506 28.00 -3.08 22.24
N GLU A 507 29.05 -2.49 21.67
CA GLU A 507 29.49 -1.07 21.66
C GLU A 507 28.46 -0.04 21.14
N ILE A 508 27.31 0.15 21.79
CA ILE A 508 26.47 1.33 21.50
C ILE A 508 27.19 2.56 22.08
N PRO A 509 27.57 3.54 21.24
CA PRO A 509 28.23 4.74 21.74
C PRO A 509 27.37 5.48 22.76
N THR A 510 28.00 5.92 23.84
CA THR A 510 27.37 6.82 24.81
C THR A 510 27.40 8.27 24.37
N VAL A 511 28.40 8.64 23.56
CA VAL A 511 28.65 10.00 23.11
C VAL A 511 28.19 10.17 21.67
N SER A 512 27.44 11.25 21.40
CA SER A 512 27.05 11.64 20.05
C SER A 512 28.21 12.33 19.33
N GLU A 513 28.63 11.74 18.21
CA GLU A 513 29.54 12.36 17.26
C GLU A 513 28.89 13.56 16.58
N LEU A 514 27.58 13.49 16.27
CA LEU A 514 26.84 14.61 15.72
C LEU A 514 26.90 15.83 16.66
N ARG A 515 26.62 15.63 17.96
CA ARG A 515 26.75 16.70 18.96
C ARG A 515 28.16 17.28 18.98
N ARG A 516 29.18 16.42 18.96
CA ARG A 516 30.58 16.85 18.97
C ARG A 516 30.92 17.75 17.78
N ARG A 517 30.52 17.35 16.56
CA ARG A 517 30.73 18.14 15.34
C ARG A 517 30.00 19.49 15.40
N VAL A 518 28.75 19.51 15.87
CA VAL A 518 27.99 20.75 16.06
C VAL A 518 28.69 21.66 17.07
N VAL A 519 29.09 21.15 18.23
CA VAL A 519 29.78 21.95 19.26
C VAL A 519 31.12 22.50 18.77
N GLN A 520 31.89 21.73 18.00
CA GLN A 520 33.20 22.15 17.48
C GLN A 520 33.09 23.21 16.37
N ASN A 521 32.10 23.10 15.50
CA ASN A 521 32.07 23.86 14.24
C ASN A 521 31.01 24.97 14.20
N ALA A 522 30.03 24.97 15.11
CA ALA A 522 29.02 26.00 15.17
C ALA A 522 29.67 27.37 15.46
N THR A 523 29.81 28.15 14.40
CA THR A 523 30.25 29.53 14.39
C THR A 523 29.12 30.38 13.85
N PHE A 524 29.16 31.69 14.14
CA PHE A 524 28.15 32.68 13.79
C PHE A 524 27.54 32.46 12.39
N CYS A 525 26.41 31.74 12.34
CA CYS A 525 25.62 31.57 11.14
C CYS A 525 24.78 32.84 11.05
N GLY A 526 25.27 33.83 10.30
CA GLY A 526 24.80 35.22 10.34
C GLY A 526 23.27 35.42 10.31
N ASN A 527 22.83 36.53 10.92
CA ASN A 527 21.50 37.15 10.89
C ASN A 527 20.25 36.28 11.11
N THR A 528 20.34 35.12 11.76
CA THR A 528 19.17 34.55 12.43
C THR A 528 19.08 35.13 13.84
N SER A 529 18.21 36.13 14.02
CA SER A 529 17.85 36.64 15.34
C SER A 529 17.12 35.55 16.13
N SER A 530 17.87 34.68 16.82
CA SER A 530 17.28 33.76 17.79
C SER A 530 16.61 34.59 18.90
N PRO A 531 15.34 34.33 19.24
CA PRO A 531 14.69 35.04 20.33
C PRO A 531 15.36 34.70 21.66
N THR A 532 15.50 35.69 22.53
CA THR A 532 15.96 35.50 23.91
C THR A 532 14.93 34.68 24.67
N LEU A 533 15.36 33.54 25.22
CA LEU A 533 14.54 32.70 26.09
C LEU A 533 14.88 32.98 27.55
N VAL A 534 13.90 32.83 28.43
CA VAL A 534 14.06 33.08 29.87
C VAL A 534 13.81 31.77 30.63
N PRO A 535 14.70 31.37 31.54
CA PRO A 535 14.45 30.24 32.44
C PRO A 535 13.17 30.45 33.27
N ASN A 536 12.46 29.37 33.54
CA ASN A 536 11.20 29.33 34.29
C ASN A 536 10.03 30.08 33.63
N GLN A 537 10.09 30.33 32.33
CA GLN A 537 9.01 30.97 31.57
C GLN A 537 8.22 29.95 30.74
N LEU A 538 6.90 30.21 30.60
CA LEU A 538 5.99 29.50 29.70
C LEU A 538 5.87 30.22 28.35
N TYR A 539 5.86 29.45 27.28
CA TYR A 539 5.67 29.90 25.91
C TYR A 539 4.52 29.12 25.28
N ILE A 540 3.57 29.83 24.69
CA ILE A 540 2.53 29.24 23.85
C ILE A 540 2.90 29.40 22.39
N HIS A 541 2.80 28.32 21.63
CA HIS A 541 3.23 28.27 20.24
C HIS A 541 2.02 28.44 19.32
N ARG A 542 2.13 29.33 18.33
CA ARG A 542 1.03 29.61 17.39
C ARG A 542 0.80 28.49 16.39
N MET A 543 1.83 27.72 16.10
CA MET A 543 1.74 26.64 15.14
C MET A 543 0.94 25.47 15.73
N VAL A 544 -0.03 24.99 14.95
CA VAL A 544 -0.87 23.85 15.30
C VAL A 544 -0.77 22.82 14.19
N LYS A 545 -0.54 21.55 14.55
CA LYS A 545 -0.49 20.46 13.59
C LYS A 545 -1.85 19.79 13.49
N VAL A 546 -2.41 19.78 12.27
CA VAL A 546 -3.57 18.98 11.92
C VAL A 546 -3.10 17.88 10.97
N PHE A 547 -3.49 16.63 11.23
CA PHE A 547 -3.33 15.56 10.26
C PHE A 547 -4.61 15.46 9.45
N SER A 548 -4.51 15.32 8.13
CA SER A 548 -5.68 14.85 7.37
C SER A 548 -5.78 13.32 7.47
N PRO A 549 -6.97 12.71 7.33
CA PRO A 549 -7.11 11.26 7.27
C PRO A 549 -6.22 10.59 6.21
N THR A 550 -5.92 11.28 5.12
CA THR A 550 -5.02 10.80 4.05
C THR A 550 -3.57 10.89 4.49
N GLU A 551 -3.18 12.01 5.09
CA GLU A 551 -1.82 12.25 5.57
C GLU A 551 -1.45 11.31 6.73
N ALA A 552 -2.32 11.17 7.73
CA ALA A 552 -2.11 10.26 8.85
C ALA A 552 -1.85 8.82 8.37
N LYS A 553 -2.63 8.35 7.39
CA LYS A 553 -2.45 7.03 6.76
C LYS A 553 -1.20 6.96 5.90
N GLY A 554 -0.88 8.03 5.17
CA GLY A 554 0.35 8.15 4.39
C GLY A 554 1.59 8.01 5.27
N LEU A 555 1.65 8.75 6.38
CA LEU A 555 2.71 8.68 7.37
C LEU A 555 2.74 7.33 8.07
N ALA A 556 1.60 6.79 8.48
CA ALA A 556 1.51 5.45 9.07
C ALA A 556 2.04 4.38 8.11
N THR A 557 1.78 4.51 6.80
CA THR A 557 2.30 3.63 5.75
C THR A 557 3.81 3.83 5.55
N LEU A 558 4.27 5.08 5.49
CA LEU A 558 5.68 5.45 5.34
C LEU A 558 6.54 4.82 6.44
N ILE A 559 6.06 4.90 7.69
CA ILE A 559 6.77 4.36 8.87
C ILE A 559 6.45 2.88 9.14
N ARG A 560 5.63 2.26 8.28
CA ARG A 560 5.15 0.87 8.37
C ARG A 560 4.52 0.53 9.71
N ALA A 561 3.69 1.41 10.23
CA ALA A 561 2.87 1.14 11.41
C ALA A 561 1.91 -0.02 11.11
N THR A 562 1.92 -1.07 11.95
CA THR A 562 1.13 -2.29 11.72
C THR A 562 -0.06 -2.45 12.65
N ASN A 563 -0.16 -1.60 13.69
CA ASN A 563 -1.34 -1.58 14.52
C ASN A 563 -2.54 -1.11 13.69
N GLN A 564 -3.59 -1.92 13.68
CA GLN A 564 -4.78 -1.68 12.86
C GLN A 564 -5.50 -0.37 13.21
N HIS A 565 -5.32 0.16 14.43
CA HIS A 565 -5.86 1.46 14.83
C HIS A 565 -5.31 2.65 14.03
N HIS A 566 -4.20 2.49 13.29
CA HIS A 566 -3.61 3.58 12.50
C HIS A 566 -4.08 3.63 11.04
N HIS A 567 -4.76 2.58 10.54
CA HIS A 567 -5.05 2.49 9.11
C HIS A 567 -6.29 1.66 8.73
N ASN A 568 -6.87 0.86 9.63
CA ASN A 568 -7.92 -0.12 9.27
C ASN A 568 -9.33 0.46 9.33
N VAL A 569 -9.67 1.28 8.33
CA VAL A 569 -11.00 1.89 8.13
C VAL A 569 -12.14 0.88 7.95
N LYS A 570 -11.84 -0.39 7.65
CA LYS A 570 -12.87 -1.44 7.52
C LYS A 570 -13.31 -1.99 8.87
N LYS A 571 -12.48 -1.83 9.90
CA LYS A 571 -12.70 -2.41 11.24
C LYS A 571 -13.04 -1.33 12.27
N PHE A 572 -12.48 -0.14 12.11
CA PHE A 572 -12.65 0.98 13.02
C PHE A 572 -13.35 2.14 12.32
N ASN A 573 -14.25 2.82 13.02
CA ASN A 573 -14.81 4.08 12.55
C ASN A 573 -13.72 5.17 12.58
N THR A 574 -13.96 6.30 11.92
CA THR A 574 -13.00 7.43 11.88
C THR A 574 -12.62 7.92 13.29
N GLU A 575 -13.57 7.95 14.22
CA GLU A 575 -13.33 8.35 15.62
C GLU A 575 -12.51 7.33 16.44
N ASP A 576 -12.39 6.10 15.95
CA ASP A 576 -11.63 5.01 16.59
C ASP A 576 -10.22 4.84 15.99
N LEU A 577 -9.93 5.57 14.90
CA LEU A 577 -8.61 5.62 14.28
C LEU A 577 -7.72 6.62 15.03
N LEU A 578 -6.53 6.16 15.35
CA LEU A 578 -5.60 6.86 16.22
C LEU A 578 -4.35 7.28 15.44
N THR A 579 -3.88 8.49 15.69
CA THR A 579 -2.57 8.95 15.24
C THR A 579 -1.47 8.23 16.04
N ALA A 580 -0.42 7.78 15.34
CA ALA A 580 0.67 7.04 15.99
C ALA A 580 1.43 7.93 17.00
N GLY A 581 1.73 7.40 18.19
CA GLY A 581 2.38 8.15 19.28
C GLY A 581 3.65 8.92 18.86
N PRO A 582 4.61 8.31 18.12
CA PRO A 582 5.78 9.04 17.64
C PRO A 582 5.47 10.22 16.72
N LEU A 583 4.35 10.19 15.97
CA LEU A 583 3.90 11.30 15.14
C LEU A 583 3.27 12.42 15.98
N VAL A 584 2.57 12.07 17.07
CA VAL A 584 2.05 13.05 18.06
C VAL A 584 3.20 13.74 18.79
N GLU A 585 4.22 12.98 19.19
CA GLU A 585 5.48 13.50 19.76
C GLU A 585 6.19 14.43 18.77
N ALA A 586 6.33 14.01 17.50
CA ALA A 586 6.91 14.83 16.45
C ALA A 586 6.13 16.13 16.24
N ALA A 587 4.80 16.08 16.13
CA ALA A 587 3.95 17.26 15.98
C ALA A 587 4.18 18.26 17.12
N THR A 588 4.22 17.76 18.36
CA THR A 588 4.39 18.57 19.56
C THR A 588 5.71 19.35 19.55
N VAL A 589 6.81 18.72 19.14
CA VAL A 589 8.11 19.39 19.09
C VAL A 589 8.30 20.22 17.83
N HIS A 590 7.76 19.81 16.68
CA HIS A 590 7.93 20.55 15.43
C HIS A 590 7.20 21.91 15.46
N ASN A 591 6.06 22.00 16.15
CA ASN A 591 5.32 23.26 16.34
C ASN A 591 6.15 24.38 17.01
N VAL A 592 7.23 24.04 17.73
CA VAL A 592 8.03 25.03 18.48
C VAL A 592 9.21 25.59 17.68
N THR A 593 9.47 25.06 16.48
CA THR A 593 10.75 25.20 15.80
C THR A 593 11.07 26.66 15.41
N ASP A 594 10.08 27.43 14.97
CA ASP A 594 10.29 28.86 14.64
C ASP A 594 10.46 29.71 15.90
N ASP A 595 9.73 29.41 16.96
CA ASP A 595 9.69 30.23 18.18
C ASP A 595 10.96 30.13 19.03
N PHE A 596 11.74 29.05 18.87
CA PHE A 596 13.00 28.85 19.58
C PHE A 596 14.24 29.14 18.72
N GLY A 597 14.07 29.54 17.46
CA GLY A 597 15.15 29.78 16.51
C GLY A 597 15.79 28.50 15.99
N ASP A 598 16.93 28.63 15.31
CA ASP A 598 17.56 27.50 14.62
C ASP A 598 18.17 26.48 15.61
N ILE A 599 17.51 25.33 15.71
CA ILE A 599 17.95 24.20 16.55
C ILE A 599 18.92 23.33 15.75
N LEU A 600 20.17 23.29 16.22
CA LEU A 600 21.28 22.61 15.54
C LEU A 600 21.42 21.14 15.94
N TYR A 601 21.00 20.81 17.15
CA TYR A 601 21.07 19.47 17.72
C TYR A 601 20.02 19.31 18.81
N GLN A 602 19.48 18.11 18.98
CA GLN A 602 18.51 17.83 20.03
C GLN A 602 18.56 16.38 20.55
N GLU A 603 18.06 16.19 21.77
CA GLU A 603 17.91 14.91 22.45
C GLU A 603 16.57 14.88 23.21
N VAL A 604 15.83 13.78 23.15
CA VAL A 604 14.65 13.59 24.00
C VAL A 604 15.07 12.81 25.24
N VAL A 605 14.96 13.45 26.40
CA VAL A 605 15.29 12.86 27.70
C VAL A 605 14.21 11.86 28.09
N GLU A 606 12.97 12.33 28.11
CA GLU A 606 11.77 11.52 28.33
C GLU A 606 10.58 12.13 27.60
N SER A 607 9.67 11.28 27.14
CA SER A 607 8.37 11.68 26.63
C SER A 607 7.31 10.71 27.13
N SER A 608 6.06 11.18 27.22
CA SER A 608 4.95 10.32 27.60
C SER A 608 3.69 10.69 26.84
N ASN A 609 3.07 9.72 26.20
CA ASN A 609 1.74 9.91 25.61
C ASN A 609 0.71 9.83 26.73
N VAL A 610 -0.03 10.91 26.96
CA VAL A 610 -0.98 11.03 28.07
C VAL A 610 -2.37 10.59 27.61
N ASN A 611 -2.88 11.21 26.54
CA ASN A 611 -4.18 10.89 25.95
C ASN A 611 -4.05 10.47 24.48
N ARG A 612 -5.09 9.80 23.98
CA ARG A 612 -5.21 9.41 22.58
C ARG A 612 -5.52 10.62 21.69
N THR A 613 -5.02 10.57 20.47
CA THR A 613 -5.24 11.56 19.43
C THR A 613 -5.82 10.86 18.21
N ASN A 614 -6.91 11.39 17.67
CA ASN A 614 -7.59 10.88 16.49
C ASN A 614 -7.05 11.57 15.21
N GLU A 615 -7.48 11.11 14.04
CA GLU A 615 -6.97 11.64 12.76
C GLU A 615 -7.35 13.11 12.51
N GLU A 616 -8.38 13.68 13.15
CA GLU A 616 -8.85 15.06 12.92
C GLU A 616 -8.52 16.02 14.07
N ASP A 617 -7.91 15.50 15.14
CA ASP A 617 -7.52 16.31 16.28
C ASP A 617 -6.37 17.25 15.91
N MET A 618 -6.50 18.51 16.29
CA MET A 618 -5.42 19.49 16.15
C MET A 618 -4.47 19.38 17.34
N ILE A 619 -3.16 19.47 17.10
CA ILE A 619 -2.14 19.38 18.15
C ILE A 619 -1.41 20.71 18.22
N GLY A 620 -1.69 21.51 19.26
CA GLY A 620 -0.93 22.70 19.61
C GLY A 620 0.14 22.38 20.66
N SER A 621 0.99 23.37 20.97
CA SER A 621 2.11 23.16 21.91
C SER A 621 2.26 24.30 22.92
N VAL A 622 2.61 23.94 24.15
CA VAL A 622 3.02 24.88 25.21
C VAL A 622 4.33 24.39 25.83
N SER A 623 5.32 25.27 25.95
CA SER A 623 6.65 24.92 26.45
C SER A 623 7.01 25.67 27.73
N TYR A 624 7.71 25.00 28.64
CA TYR A 624 8.30 25.57 29.84
C TYR A 624 9.82 25.39 29.82
N ILE A 625 10.56 26.50 29.94
CA ILE A 625 12.03 26.47 29.95
C ILE A 625 12.53 26.14 31.35
N HIS A 626 13.19 25.00 31.53
CA HIS A 626 13.78 24.63 32.82
C HIS A 626 15.13 25.29 33.07
N SER A 627 15.99 25.25 32.05
CA SER A 627 17.34 25.81 32.16
C SER A 627 17.88 26.19 30.79
N ILE A 628 18.77 27.18 30.81
CA ILE A 628 19.58 27.60 29.68
C ILE A 628 21.02 27.61 30.19
N GLN A 629 21.91 26.88 29.53
CA GLN A 629 23.30 26.74 29.93
C GLN A 629 24.20 27.07 28.76
N GLN A 630 25.07 28.06 28.92
CA GLN A 630 26.13 28.30 27.95
C GLN A 630 27.13 27.13 27.97
N LEU A 631 27.53 26.64 26.80
CA LEU A 631 28.50 25.56 26.72
C LEU A 631 29.91 26.09 26.95
N ALA A 632 30.65 25.43 27.85
CA ALA A 632 32.05 25.77 28.11
C ALA A 632 32.94 25.50 26.89
N GLU A 633 32.62 24.46 26.10
CA GLU A 633 33.38 24.08 24.91
C GLU A 633 33.14 25.00 23.71
N ASN A 634 32.00 25.68 23.67
CA ASN A 634 31.68 26.68 22.65
C ASN A 634 30.76 27.77 23.22
N PRO A 635 31.30 28.94 23.61
CA PRO A 635 30.55 30.04 24.19
C PRO A 635 29.44 30.62 23.32
N ASN A 636 29.45 30.36 22.01
CA ASN A 636 28.40 30.82 21.08
C ASN A 636 27.15 29.93 21.11
N LEU A 637 27.20 28.80 21.81
CA LEU A 637 26.08 27.88 21.95
C LEU A 637 25.50 27.94 23.36
N GLU A 638 24.18 27.76 23.42
CA GLU A 638 23.47 27.44 24.64
C GLU A 638 22.74 26.10 24.50
N GLU A 639 22.75 25.31 25.58
CA GLU A 639 21.93 24.13 25.77
C GLU A 639 20.67 24.55 26.54
N VAL A 640 19.51 24.34 25.93
CA VAL A 640 18.22 24.63 26.55
C VAL A 640 17.58 23.31 26.96
N THR A 641 17.19 23.20 28.22
CA THR A 641 16.33 22.10 28.71
C THR A 641 14.90 22.61 28.82
N VAL A 642 13.98 21.97 28.12
CA VAL A 642 12.59 22.42 27.99
C VAL A 642 11.64 21.23 28.13
N ARG A 643 10.48 21.49 28.74
CA ARG A 643 9.34 20.57 28.68
C ARG A 643 8.25 21.17 27.81
N THR A 644 7.82 20.44 26.79
CA THR A 644 6.76 20.83 25.87
C THR A 644 5.58 19.88 26.02
N LEU A 645 4.38 20.43 26.21
CA LEU A 645 3.12 19.69 26.21
C LEU A 645 2.44 19.83 24.85
N GLY A 646 2.04 18.72 24.27
CA GLY A 646 1.12 18.67 23.13
C GLY A 646 -0.30 18.75 23.64
N ILE A 647 -1.09 19.70 23.15
CA ILE A 647 -2.44 19.98 23.60
C ILE A 647 -3.42 19.85 22.44
N LYS A 648 -4.46 19.06 22.66
CA LYS A 648 -5.50 18.73 21.70
C LYS A 648 -6.48 19.88 21.52
N ASN A 649 -6.74 20.22 20.26
CA ASN A 649 -7.65 21.26 19.80
C ASN A 649 -7.39 22.59 20.50
N LEU A 650 -6.12 22.92 20.76
CA LEU A 650 -5.73 24.14 21.43
C LEU A 650 -5.94 25.35 20.51
N ASP A 651 -6.72 26.32 20.98
CA ASP A 651 -6.71 27.69 20.48
C ASP A 651 -5.81 28.52 21.41
N VAL A 652 -4.90 29.32 20.83
CA VAL A 652 -3.93 30.12 21.57
C VAL A 652 -4.63 31.11 22.49
N GLU A 653 -5.72 31.70 22.00
CA GLU A 653 -6.52 32.69 22.74
C GLU A 653 -7.15 32.08 24.01
N GLU A 654 -7.36 30.76 24.07
CA GLU A 654 -7.90 30.10 25.27
C GLU A 654 -6.97 30.16 26.47
N LEU A 655 -5.65 30.22 26.24
CA LEU A 655 -4.62 30.18 27.29
C LEU A 655 -3.97 31.53 27.54
N LEU A 656 -4.16 32.52 26.66
CA LEU A 656 -3.68 33.88 26.92
C LEU A 656 -4.29 34.43 28.21
N GLU A 657 -3.46 35.12 29.00
CA GLU A 657 -3.83 35.74 30.28
C GLU A 657 -4.31 34.78 31.38
N ARG A 658 -4.18 33.46 31.20
CA ARG A 658 -4.51 32.46 32.23
C ARG A 658 -3.28 31.98 32.99
N GLU A 659 -3.44 31.77 34.29
CA GLU A 659 -2.40 31.15 35.12
C GLU A 659 -2.42 29.63 34.94
N VAL A 660 -1.50 29.12 34.11
CA VAL A 660 -1.34 27.68 33.88
C VAL A 660 -0.49 27.08 35.02
N PRO A 661 -0.92 25.98 35.68
CA PRO A 661 -0.16 25.38 36.77
C PRO A 661 1.22 24.88 36.33
N VAL A 662 2.28 25.49 36.86
CA VAL A 662 3.68 25.10 36.57
C VAL A 662 3.95 23.64 36.99
N ARG A 663 3.17 23.06 37.90
CA ARG A 663 3.25 21.64 38.29
C ARG A 663 3.01 20.67 37.13
N LEU A 664 2.33 21.10 36.06
CA LEU A 664 2.24 20.33 34.80
C LEU A 664 3.59 20.19 34.09
N PHE A 665 4.55 21.05 34.40
CA PHE A 665 5.84 21.12 33.73
C PHE A 665 7.01 20.73 34.65
N SER A 666 6.88 20.90 35.97
CA SER A 666 7.99 20.77 36.92
C SER A 666 8.23 19.37 37.50
N GLY A 667 7.31 18.42 37.34
CA GLY A 667 7.43 17.09 37.95
C GLY A 667 8.42 16.16 37.24
N THR A 668 9.37 15.60 37.98
CA THR A 668 10.23 14.49 37.53
C THR A 668 9.47 13.16 37.66
N SER A 669 9.41 12.36 36.59
CA SER A 669 8.72 11.04 36.58
C SER A 669 7.21 11.06 36.90
N MET A 670 6.48 12.05 36.39
CA MET A 670 5.01 12.04 36.47
C MET A 670 4.42 10.90 35.64
N LYS A 671 3.47 10.15 36.21
CA LYS A 671 2.66 9.19 35.46
C LYS A 671 1.64 9.95 34.62
N THR A 672 1.13 9.30 33.58
CA THR A 672 0.07 9.85 32.73
C THR A 672 -1.20 10.20 33.51
N SER A 673 -1.51 9.47 34.59
CA SER A 673 -2.62 9.78 35.50
C SER A 673 -2.48 11.11 36.23
N ASP A 674 -1.24 11.52 36.50
CA ASP A 674 -0.94 12.65 37.38
C ASP A 674 -1.25 13.96 36.63
N TYR A 675 -0.97 14.01 35.32
CA TYR A 675 -1.38 15.12 34.44
C TYR A 675 -2.90 15.34 34.47
N GLU A 676 -3.68 14.25 34.39
CA GLU A 676 -5.14 14.32 34.40
C GLU A 676 -5.72 14.69 35.77
N GLU A 677 -5.05 14.31 36.85
CA GLU A 677 -5.41 14.71 38.21
C GLU A 677 -5.17 16.21 38.43
N ILE A 678 -3.99 16.71 38.04
CA ILE A 678 -3.66 18.14 38.09
C ILE A 678 -4.64 18.96 37.27
N CYS A 679 -4.95 18.53 36.03
CA CYS A 679 -5.94 19.23 35.22
C CYS A 679 -7.32 19.21 35.87
N ARG A 680 -7.75 18.10 36.48
CA ARG A 680 -9.07 18.03 37.13
C ARG A 680 -9.18 18.98 38.33
N GLU A 681 -8.11 19.12 39.09
CA GLU A 681 -8.07 19.93 40.31
C GLU A 681 -7.84 21.42 40.03
N ASP A 682 -6.80 21.75 39.26
CA ASP A 682 -6.31 23.13 39.17
C ASP A 682 -6.63 23.80 37.83
N PHE A 683 -6.74 23.03 36.76
CA PHE A 683 -6.93 23.62 35.43
C PHE A 683 -7.80 22.76 34.50
N PRO A 684 -9.13 22.69 34.77
CA PRO A 684 -10.05 21.79 34.06
C PRO A 684 -10.12 21.99 32.55
N LEU A 685 -9.74 23.18 32.07
CA LEU A 685 -9.67 23.50 30.64
C LEU A 685 -8.80 22.52 29.84
N LEU A 686 -7.76 21.95 30.45
CA LEU A 686 -6.83 21.01 29.80
C LEU A 686 -7.14 19.54 30.11
N TYR A 687 -8.19 19.26 30.87
CA TYR A 687 -8.60 17.89 31.20
C TYR A 687 -8.86 17.06 29.92
N ARG A 688 -8.21 15.90 29.78
CA ARG A 688 -8.20 15.04 28.57
C ARG A 688 -7.69 15.69 27.27
N ARG A 689 -7.09 16.89 27.34
CA ARG A 689 -6.54 17.59 26.18
C ARG A 689 -5.03 17.48 26.08
N ILE A 690 -4.30 17.21 27.17
CA ILE A 690 -2.85 16.95 27.08
C ILE A 690 -2.66 15.59 26.39
N VAL A 691 -2.12 15.57 25.17
CA VAL A 691 -1.94 14.32 24.40
C VAL A 691 -0.55 13.74 24.59
N THR A 692 0.46 14.59 24.77
CA THR A 692 1.83 14.14 25.03
C THR A 692 2.60 15.18 25.82
N GLN A 693 3.62 14.73 26.52
CA GLN A 693 4.62 15.57 27.17
C GLN A 693 6.00 15.15 26.65
N VAL A 694 6.88 16.12 26.42
CA VAL A 694 8.24 15.87 25.95
C VAL A 694 9.20 16.73 26.77
N LEU A 695 10.07 16.10 27.56
CA LEU A 695 11.24 16.73 28.15
C LEU A 695 12.44 16.47 27.23
N TRP A 696 13.01 17.55 26.71
CA TRP A 696 14.06 17.47 25.71
C TRP A 696 15.08 18.58 25.90
N LYS A 697 16.26 18.33 25.31
CA LYS A 697 17.39 19.24 25.31
C LYS A 697 17.74 19.58 23.88
N PHE A 698 18.14 20.81 23.64
CA PHE A 698 18.62 21.20 22.32
C PHE A 698 19.73 22.24 22.38
N LEU A 699 20.56 22.26 21.34
CA LEU A 699 21.60 23.26 21.12
C LEU A 699 21.14 24.25 20.07
N ARG A 700 21.31 25.54 20.35
CA ARG A 700 21.11 26.63 19.39
C ARG A 700 22.21 27.68 19.54
N ILE A 701 22.31 28.55 18.53
CA ILE A 701 23.17 29.75 18.62
C ILE A 701 22.59 30.68 19.68
N ARG A 702 23.43 31.06 20.64
CA ARG A 702 23.10 32.02 21.71
C ARG A 702 22.75 33.38 21.07
N PRO A 703 21.63 34.02 21.46
CA PRO A 703 21.32 35.39 21.03
C PRO A 703 22.40 36.37 21.48
N ILE A 704 22.78 37.32 20.62
CA ILE A 704 23.63 38.45 21.04
C ILE A 704 22.78 39.34 21.96
N SER A 705 23.18 39.49 23.22
CA SER A 705 22.53 40.45 24.12
C SER A 705 22.98 41.86 23.76
N SER A 706 22.03 42.80 23.72
CA SER A 706 22.27 44.24 23.54
C SER A 706 23.15 44.91 24.62
N SER A 707 23.70 44.14 25.56
CA SER A 707 24.71 44.57 26.53
C SER A 707 26.15 44.44 26.03
N ASP A 708 26.39 43.67 24.97
CA ASP A 708 27.74 43.29 24.51
C ASP A 708 28.15 44.03 23.23
N GLU A 709 27.33 44.96 22.73
CA GLU A 709 27.66 45.87 21.64
C GLU A 709 27.65 47.34 22.13
N VAL A 710 28.84 47.85 22.45
CA VAL A 710 29.18 49.23 22.08
C VAL A 710 30.35 49.12 21.09
N PRO A 711 30.07 49.38 19.81
CA PRO A 711 30.74 50.52 19.18
C PRO A 711 29.73 51.57 18.69
N ALA A 712 30.14 52.83 18.81
CA ALA A 712 29.41 54.01 18.40
C ALA A 712 29.13 54.06 16.89
N GLU A 713 28.06 54.78 16.54
CA GLU A 713 27.65 55.21 15.19
C GLU A 713 27.11 54.07 14.32
N ILE A 714 25.79 53.96 14.12
CA ILE A 714 25.02 54.71 13.13
C ILE A 714 23.53 54.69 13.54
N GLN A 715 22.92 55.86 13.73
CA GLN A 715 21.46 55.98 13.86
C GLN A 715 20.81 56.04 12.47
N PRO A 716 19.80 55.21 12.15
CA PRO A 716 18.86 55.52 11.09
C PRO A 716 17.73 56.40 11.64
N LYS A 717 17.64 57.61 11.10
CA LYS A 717 16.49 58.50 11.25
C LYS A 717 15.26 57.86 10.60
N PHE A 718 14.17 57.74 11.34
CA PHE A 718 12.85 57.50 10.75
C PHE A 718 12.27 58.84 10.27
N SER A 719 11.92 58.89 8.98
CA SER A 719 10.97 59.84 8.40
C SER A 719 9.73 59.09 7.97
#